data_AF-A0A1Q3URE6-F1
#
_entry.id   AF-A0A1Q3URE6-F1
#
_cell.length_a   1.000
_cell.length_b   1.000
_cell.length_c   1.000
_cell.angle_alpha   90.00
_cell.angle_beta   90.00
_cell.angle_gamma   90.00
#
_symmetry.space_group_name_H-M   'P 1'
#
loop_
_entity.id
_entity.type
_entity.pdbx_description
1 polymer ?
#
loop_
_entity_poly.entity_id
_entity_poly.type
_entity_poly.pdbx_seq_one_letter_code
_entity_poly.pdbx_strand_id
1 'polypeptide(L)'
;MALLAAHVRALGVKVVAGPHNFDSDLYRSMATSAPNEYLRRWSEMAAQAFGAAERLMAPHVDQLWVCSRADADRFAAHHVPPDGIEIIPNVFDIGQPLPPPMDGANLLFVGQANYYPNEDAICRLFTISRKLDDLGIVHRMQIVGRTTDRIRSLASGLASVEIVGEVQSVTPYLENANLVPIALTLGGGTRLKILEAMASARTVLSTPIGIEGIEVENGVHAIVEPDLDAFPERIRQLLFDRVGASRLAEAGWAFVREHYSHEALVSRIGNALHRLGLHDAQSNGKSFARNVGTEVVKEMVSFNPFTRLLTWTLLLRMASSAEVVAAELGAEDRSELSNAFVTVKKRPHSLIGLEGSAMLPADIGPDQLVLDVFAWGRHVLRHKLSSEIPLETSGMLTLEATDGGVQTTCWTTGEGAFISSPNEPVLTAPASLPGVQLLTARFPTLLGPLTFGTADGLGPTLPNPAVWLGPYRPSTARLSKLRDKHRGETAWLVGNGPSVRIEDLDRLQDQLTFCFNRFHLAHDKTRLRATYTATGDKQMIEDFGQQIVDESGGTVFVAHEHAPDLLGDYIWLRQVNTFPPLFSKVPDLVVSPGGSTPFVAMQLLYFMGVRKFYFYGADFSFRFGKSQIGADAFRSATGEGNHFIANYRSNRPWCPPSLRDIGAAFLAARLVIEAEGGFIRNVTHGGLLEIFEREDFDRALANS
;
A
#
# COMPACT_ATOMS: atom_id res chain seq x y z
N MET A 1 -1.32 13.34 36.40
CA MET A 1 0.13 13.50 36.22
C MET A 1 0.82 14.04 37.47
N ALA A 2 0.47 15.24 37.96
CA ALA A 2 1.15 15.87 39.09
C ALA A 2 1.28 15.00 40.36
N LEU A 3 0.24 14.24 40.73
CA LEU A 3 0.28 13.30 41.87
C LEU A 3 1.02 11.98 41.59
N LEU A 4 1.02 11.53 40.33
CA LEU A 4 1.58 10.24 39.93
C LEU A 4 3.11 10.32 39.75
N ALA A 5 3.62 11.46 39.26
CA ALA A 5 5.03 11.66 38.94
C ALA A 5 5.95 11.36 40.14
N ALA A 6 5.58 11.82 41.34
CA ALA A 6 6.33 11.56 42.56
C ALA A 6 6.43 10.05 42.90
N HIS A 7 5.32 9.31 42.73
CA HIS A 7 5.26 7.88 43.00
C HIS A 7 6.07 7.07 41.98
N VAL A 8 5.99 7.41 40.70
CA VAL A 8 6.76 6.73 39.64
C VAL A 8 8.26 6.98 39.81
N ARG A 9 8.64 8.23 40.12
CA ARG A 9 10.04 8.58 40.37
C ARG A 9 10.62 7.84 41.58
N ALA A 10 9.81 7.61 42.63
CA ALA A 10 10.22 6.82 43.80
C ALA A 10 10.56 5.35 43.47
N LEU A 11 10.12 4.83 42.32
CA LEU A 11 10.47 3.49 41.82
C LEU A 11 11.82 3.47 41.07
N GLY A 12 12.56 4.58 41.01
CA GLY A 12 13.82 4.69 40.28
C GLY A 12 13.67 4.82 38.76
N VAL A 13 12.44 5.05 38.27
CA VAL A 13 12.12 5.22 36.86
C VAL A 13 12.23 6.70 36.48
N LYS A 14 12.85 6.99 35.33
CA LYS A 14 12.91 8.35 34.77
C LYS A 14 11.51 8.83 34.34
N VAL A 15 11.13 10.03 34.78
CA VAL A 15 9.80 10.60 34.52
C VAL A 15 9.93 11.82 33.64
N VAL A 16 9.28 11.78 32.47
CA VAL A 16 9.13 12.92 31.56
C VAL A 16 7.68 13.37 31.58
N ALA A 17 7.43 14.68 31.70
CA ALA A 17 6.10 15.24 31.47
C ALA A 17 6.06 16.07 30.20
N GLY A 18 5.03 15.87 29.38
CA GLY A 18 4.82 16.61 28.15
C GLY A 18 3.52 17.43 28.18
N PRO A 19 3.48 18.61 28.83
CA PRO A 19 2.31 19.49 28.71
C PRO A 19 2.23 20.03 27.27
N HIS A 20 1.08 19.83 26.63
CA HIS A 20 0.86 20.30 25.26
C HIS A 20 0.66 21.83 25.16
N ASN A 21 0.26 22.47 26.27
CA ASN A 21 0.13 23.92 26.42
C ASN A 21 0.61 24.34 27.83
N PHE A 22 0.90 25.63 27.99
CA PHE A 22 0.85 26.28 29.30
C PHE A 22 -0.61 26.66 29.62
N ASP A 23 -1.37 25.69 30.16
CA ASP A 23 -2.82 25.79 30.29
C ASP A 23 -3.27 26.95 31.21
N SER A 24 -2.50 27.27 32.26
CA SER A 24 -2.89 28.36 33.17
C SER A 24 -2.95 29.74 32.50
N ASP A 25 -2.10 30.03 31.52
CA ASP A 25 -2.17 31.27 30.73
C ASP A 25 -3.27 31.21 29.68
N LEU A 26 -3.49 30.05 29.06
CA LEU A 26 -4.59 29.84 28.11
C LEU A 26 -5.94 30.20 28.75
N TYR A 27 -6.22 29.64 29.93
CA TYR A 27 -7.47 29.93 30.64
C TYR A 27 -7.53 31.37 31.15
N ARG A 28 -6.41 32.00 31.50
CA ARG A 28 -6.37 33.43 31.86
C ARG A 28 -6.74 34.32 30.68
N SER A 29 -6.23 34.02 29.48
CA SER A 29 -6.59 34.72 28.24
C SER A 29 -8.08 34.54 27.90
N MET A 30 -8.61 33.32 28.07
CA MET A 30 -10.04 33.03 27.90
C MET A 30 -10.91 33.79 28.90
N ALA A 31 -10.48 33.96 30.15
CA ALA A 31 -11.20 34.73 31.16
C ALA A 31 -11.32 36.21 30.78
N THR A 32 -10.22 36.83 30.32
CA THR A 32 -10.21 38.24 29.87
C THR A 32 -11.19 38.49 28.73
N SER A 33 -11.43 37.49 27.90
CA SER A 33 -12.26 37.58 26.68
C SER A 33 -13.60 36.84 26.79
N ALA A 34 -14.02 36.48 28.00
CA ALA A 34 -15.21 35.67 28.22
C ALA A 34 -16.49 36.44 27.86
N PRO A 35 -17.46 35.80 27.17
CA PRO A 35 -18.67 36.49 26.70
C PRO A 35 -19.69 36.73 27.82
N ASN A 36 -19.48 36.16 29.01
CA ASN A 36 -20.31 36.37 30.19
C ASN A 36 -19.54 36.09 31.48
N GLU A 37 -20.09 36.58 32.59
CA GLU A 37 -19.52 36.50 33.94
C GLU A 37 -19.34 35.04 34.44
N TYR A 38 -20.23 34.12 34.05
CA TYR A 38 -20.14 32.72 34.44
C TYR A 38 -18.89 32.06 33.83
N LEU A 39 -18.71 32.20 32.52
CA LEU A 39 -17.54 31.67 31.82
C LEU A 39 -16.25 32.35 32.28
N ARG A 40 -16.29 33.66 32.56
CA ARG A 40 -15.14 34.39 33.13
C ARG A 40 -14.68 33.74 34.43
N ARG A 41 -15.59 33.55 35.40
CA ARG A 41 -15.26 32.94 36.69
C ARG A 41 -14.78 31.50 36.56
N TRP A 42 -15.42 30.71 35.70
CA TRP A 42 -15.00 29.34 35.45
C TRP A 42 -13.57 29.29 34.87
N SER A 43 -13.26 30.14 33.89
CA SER A 43 -11.92 30.25 33.31
C SER A 43 -10.87 30.77 34.31
N GLU A 44 -11.22 31.72 35.19
CA GLU A 44 -10.35 32.16 36.30
C GLU A 44 -10.03 31.02 37.26
N MET A 45 -11.04 30.25 37.67
CA MET A 45 -10.85 29.07 38.53
C MET A 45 -10.02 27.99 37.85
N ALA A 46 -10.27 27.73 36.56
CA ALA A 46 -9.48 26.79 35.77
C ALA A 46 -8.02 27.23 35.68
N ALA A 47 -7.75 28.51 35.39
CA ALA A 47 -6.40 29.06 35.35
C ALA A 47 -5.64 28.87 36.68
N GLN A 48 -6.32 29.08 37.82
CA GLN A 48 -5.74 28.84 39.14
C GLN A 48 -5.43 27.35 39.38
N ALA A 49 -6.35 26.46 39.00
CA ALA A 49 -6.20 25.01 39.17
C ALA A 49 -5.05 24.46 38.29
N PHE A 50 -4.99 24.83 37.01
CA PHE A 50 -3.89 24.46 36.13
C PHE A 50 -2.56 25.02 36.63
N GLY A 51 -2.52 26.27 37.09
CA GLY A 51 -1.30 26.85 37.64
C GLY A 51 -0.81 26.09 38.89
N ALA A 52 -1.72 25.60 39.74
CA ALA A 52 -1.35 24.76 40.87
C ALA A 52 -0.81 23.39 40.43
N ALA A 53 -1.42 22.76 39.42
CA ALA A 53 -0.99 21.48 38.88
C ALA A 53 0.39 21.56 38.20
N GLU A 54 0.62 22.61 37.39
CA GLU A 54 1.89 22.91 36.73
C GLU A 54 3.03 23.04 37.75
N ARG A 55 2.81 23.82 38.83
CA ARG A 55 3.77 23.99 39.93
C ARG A 55 4.03 22.71 40.72
N LEU A 56 3.00 21.88 40.94
CA LEU A 56 3.13 20.64 41.70
C LEU A 56 3.85 19.56 40.91
N MET A 57 3.69 19.53 39.58
CA MET A 57 4.32 18.54 38.71
C MET A 57 5.83 18.75 38.54
N ALA A 58 6.26 20.00 38.32
CA ALA A 58 7.61 20.30 37.86
C ALA A 58 8.76 19.76 38.75
N PRO A 59 8.67 19.77 40.09
CA PRO A 59 9.74 19.21 40.93
C PRO A 59 9.88 17.68 40.83
N HIS A 60 8.88 16.99 40.29
CA HIS A 60 8.77 15.52 40.30
C HIS A 60 9.06 14.87 38.94
N VAL A 61 9.55 15.63 37.96
CA VAL A 61 9.96 15.12 36.65
C VAL A 61 11.46 15.29 36.47
N ASP A 62 12.09 14.38 35.71
CA ASP A 62 13.48 14.50 35.30
C ASP A 62 13.62 15.47 34.12
N GLN A 63 12.62 15.53 33.23
CA GLN A 63 12.51 16.50 32.14
C GLN A 63 11.06 16.92 31.89
N LEU A 64 10.90 18.16 31.42
CA LEU A 64 9.66 18.73 30.93
C LEU A 64 9.76 18.96 29.41
N TRP A 65 8.93 18.31 28.63
CA TRP A 65 8.92 18.42 27.17
C TRP A 65 7.80 19.35 26.74
N VAL A 66 8.16 20.54 26.26
CA VAL A 66 7.22 21.60 25.88
C VAL A 66 7.21 21.81 24.37
N CYS A 67 6.10 22.29 23.82
CA CYS A 67 5.92 22.38 22.38
C CYS A 67 6.57 23.63 21.74
N SER A 68 6.97 24.63 22.53
CA SER A 68 7.51 25.88 21.99
C SER A 68 8.50 26.57 22.92
N ARG A 69 9.29 27.50 22.37
CA ARG A 69 10.15 28.40 23.15
C ARG A 69 9.34 29.26 24.13
N ALA A 70 8.20 29.79 23.69
CA ALA A 70 7.33 30.60 24.54
C ALA A 70 6.84 29.81 25.77
N ASP A 71 6.49 28.54 25.60
CA ASP A 71 6.12 27.68 26.72
C ASP A 71 7.31 27.36 27.62
N ALA A 72 8.50 27.13 27.03
CA ALA A 72 9.72 26.93 27.80
C ALA A 72 10.02 28.13 28.70
N ASP A 73 9.91 29.35 28.16
CA ASP A 73 10.16 30.59 28.89
C ASP A 73 9.11 30.80 30.01
N ARG A 74 7.83 30.47 29.74
CA ARG A 74 6.74 30.51 30.75
C ARG A 74 7.00 29.54 31.91
N PHE A 75 7.35 28.29 31.60
CA PHE A 75 7.67 27.30 32.64
C PHE A 75 8.94 27.68 33.42
N ALA A 76 9.97 28.20 32.73
CA ALA A 76 11.20 28.68 33.37
C ALA A 76 10.93 29.85 34.34
N ALA A 77 10.04 30.79 33.97
CA ALA A 77 9.63 31.90 34.83
C ALA A 77 8.87 31.46 36.09
N HIS A 78 8.28 30.27 36.11
CA HIS A 78 7.41 29.76 37.18
C HIS A 78 8.00 28.57 37.97
N HIS A 79 9.32 28.61 38.21
CA HIS A 79 10.09 27.72 39.11
C HIS A 79 10.48 26.33 38.57
N VAL A 80 10.51 26.13 37.25
CA VAL A 80 11.15 24.95 36.65
C VAL A 80 12.59 25.29 36.26
N PRO A 81 13.61 24.50 36.67
CA PRO A 81 14.99 24.72 36.23
C PRO A 81 15.07 24.66 34.69
N PRO A 82 15.64 25.68 34.02
CA PRO A 82 15.73 25.72 32.55
C PRO A 82 16.39 24.48 31.94
N ASP A 83 17.40 23.92 32.61
CA ASP A 83 18.13 22.73 32.18
C ASP A 83 17.28 21.45 32.14
N GLY A 84 16.13 21.46 32.81
CA GLY A 84 15.15 20.37 32.79
C GLY A 84 14.09 20.51 31.70
N ILE A 85 14.12 21.58 30.88
CA ILE A 85 13.09 21.85 29.87
C ILE A 85 13.63 21.57 28.46
N GLU A 86 12.90 20.74 27.73
CA GLU A 86 13.20 20.33 26.36
C GLU A 86 12.11 20.84 25.41
N ILE A 87 12.50 21.46 24.29
CA ILE A 87 11.55 21.90 23.28
C ILE A 87 11.35 20.77 22.26
N ILE A 88 10.22 20.09 22.41
CA ILE A 88 9.75 18.99 21.58
C ILE A 88 8.50 19.48 20.85
N PRO A 89 8.66 20.12 19.66
CA PRO A 89 7.56 20.77 18.98
C PRO A 89 6.54 19.74 18.49
N ASN A 90 5.29 20.20 18.32
CA ASN A 90 4.31 19.44 17.55
C ASN A 90 4.81 19.35 16.10
N VAL A 91 4.76 18.15 15.53
CA VAL A 91 5.21 17.90 14.16
C VAL A 91 4.06 17.49 13.26
N PHE A 92 4.31 17.61 11.96
CA PHE A 92 3.38 17.22 10.91
C PHE A 92 4.11 16.32 9.90
N ASP A 93 3.38 15.45 9.21
CA ASP A 93 3.96 14.64 8.14
C ASP A 93 4.20 15.53 6.91
N ILE A 94 5.48 15.76 6.58
CA ILE A 94 5.88 16.69 5.52
C ILE A 94 6.17 15.89 4.26
N GLY A 95 5.16 15.75 3.41
CA GLY A 95 5.30 15.19 2.08
C GLY A 95 6.04 16.12 1.10
N GLN A 96 6.01 15.74 -0.18
CA GLN A 96 6.45 16.64 -1.26
C GLN A 96 5.58 17.90 -1.29
N PRO A 97 6.13 19.06 -1.67
CA PRO A 97 5.34 20.27 -1.75
C PRO A 97 4.28 20.11 -2.84
N LEU A 98 3.05 20.56 -2.56
CA LEU A 98 2.01 20.56 -3.58
C LEU A 98 2.40 21.51 -4.73
N PRO A 99 1.98 21.23 -5.97
CA PRO A 99 2.23 22.14 -7.07
C PRO A 99 1.64 23.54 -6.76
N PRO A 100 2.19 24.61 -7.37
CA PRO A 100 1.62 25.94 -7.24
C PRO A 100 0.12 25.92 -7.56
N PRO A 101 -0.71 26.62 -6.77
CA PRO A 101 -2.15 26.61 -6.97
C PRO A 101 -2.52 27.25 -8.33
N MET A 102 -3.62 26.81 -8.93
CA MET A 102 -4.12 27.37 -10.19
C MET A 102 -4.45 28.86 -10.07
N ASP A 103 -4.61 29.54 -11.21
CA ASP A 103 -5.03 30.93 -11.27
C ASP A 103 -6.39 31.13 -10.58
N GLY A 104 -6.50 32.23 -9.82
CA GLY A 104 -7.65 32.51 -8.96
C GLY A 104 -7.29 33.20 -7.65
N ALA A 105 -8.29 33.32 -6.78
CA ALA A 105 -8.21 33.89 -5.44
C ALA A 105 -8.98 33.02 -4.44
N ASN A 106 -8.52 31.77 -4.30
CA ASN A 106 -9.08 30.81 -3.36
C ASN A 106 -8.42 30.98 -1.98
N LEU A 107 -9.21 31.35 -0.99
CA LEU A 107 -8.82 31.48 0.40
C LEU A 107 -9.32 30.27 1.18
N LEU A 108 -8.49 29.70 2.05
CA LEU A 108 -8.86 28.53 2.84
C LEU A 108 -8.67 28.79 4.34
N PHE A 109 -9.67 28.41 5.14
CA PHE A 109 -9.53 28.26 6.57
C PHE A 109 -9.90 26.84 6.99
N VAL A 110 -9.01 26.18 7.73
CA VAL A 110 -9.24 24.85 8.33
C VAL A 110 -9.38 25.00 9.86
N GLY A 111 -10.49 24.51 10.40
CA GLY A 111 -10.71 24.50 11.84
C GLY A 111 -12.13 24.14 12.26
N GLN A 112 -12.29 23.70 13.51
CA GLN A 112 -13.58 23.39 14.09
C GLN A 112 -14.19 24.64 14.73
N ALA A 113 -15.35 25.09 14.26
CA ALA A 113 -16.01 26.32 14.71
C ALA A 113 -16.81 26.16 16.02
N ASN A 114 -16.88 24.96 16.60
CA ASN A 114 -17.38 24.77 17.97
C ASN A 114 -16.30 25.07 19.03
N TYR A 115 -15.08 25.44 18.61
CA TYR A 115 -14.03 25.98 19.45
C TYR A 115 -13.98 27.49 19.31
N TYR A 116 -14.24 28.21 20.41
CA TYR A 116 -14.47 29.66 20.39
C TYR A 116 -13.39 30.50 19.66
N PRO A 117 -12.06 30.26 19.83
CA PRO A 117 -11.05 30.97 19.05
C PRO A 117 -11.19 30.81 17.53
N ASN A 118 -11.58 29.62 17.05
CA ASN A 118 -11.83 29.41 15.62
C ASN A 118 -13.12 30.10 15.17
N GLU A 119 -14.17 30.07 15.99
CA GLU A 119 -15.45 30.76 15.69
C GLU A 119 -15.23 32.27 15.51
N ASP A 120 -14.48 32.90 16.42
CA ASP A 120 -14.10 34.32 16.36
C ASP A 120 -13.26 34.64 15.12
N ALA A 121 -12.25 33.82 14.81
CA ALA A 121 -11.44 33.99 13.60
C ALA A 121 -12.26 33.88 12.31
N ILE A 122 -13.19 32.93 12.23
CA ILE A 122 -14.09 32.79 11.07
C ILE A 122 -14.96 34.04 10.91
N CYS A 123 -15.53 34.57 11.98
CA CYS A 123 -16.32 35.80 11.92
C CYS A 123 -15.51 37.01 11.45
N ARG A 124 -14.23 37.10 11.82
CA ARG A 124 -13.30 38.14 11.32
C ARG A 124 -13.01 37.95 9.84
N LEU A 125 -12.80 36.72 9.40
CA LEU A 125 -12.62 36.38 7.99
C LEU A 125 -13.83 36.76 7.13
N PHE A 126 -15.05 36.64 7.65
CA PHE A 126 -16.25 37.15 6.96
C PHE A 126 -16.25 38.67 6.78
N THR A 127 -15.73 39.40 7.76
CA THR A 127 -15.57 40.86 7.64
C THR A 127 -14.47 41.21 6.65
N ILE A 128 -13.37 40.46 6.65
CA ILE A 128 -12.28 40.60 5.66
C ILE A 128 -12.79 40.29 4.24
N SER A 129 -13.61 39.25 4.06
CA SER A 129 -14.23 38.88 2.79
C SER A 129 -15.07 40.03 2.23
N ARG A 130 -15.94 40.66 3.04
CA ARG A 130 -16.69 41.84 2.60
C ARG A 130 -15.79 43.00 2.16
N LYS A 131 -14.72 43.28 2.91
CA LYS A 131 -13.76 44.32 2.54
C LYS A 131 -13.02 43.99 1.25
N LEU A 132 -12.77 42.71 0.95
CA LEU A 132 -12.21 42.28 -0.33
C LEU A 132 -13.21 42.51 -1.48
N ASP A 133 -14.50 42.24 -1.26
CA ASP A 133 -15.56 42.57 -2.23
C ASP A 133 -15.61 44.10 -2.47
N ASP A 134 -15.52 44.92 -1.43
CA ASP A 134 -15.47 46.40 -1.52
C ASP A 134 -14.24 46.90 -2.30
N LEU A 135 -13.13 46.16 -2.25
CA LEU A 135 -11.91 46.42 -3.02
C LEU A 135 -11.98 45.89 -4.46
N GLY A 136 -13.11 45.27 -4.87
CA GLY A 136 -13.31 44.68 -6.20
C GLY A 136 -12.52 43.38 -6.43
N ILE A 137 -12.11 42.70 -5.35
CA ILE A 137 -11.35 41.45 -5.44
C ILE A 137 -12.30 40.26 -5.45
N VAL A 138 -12.50 39.67 -6.64
CA VAL A 138 -13.26 38.43 -6.82
C VAL A 138 -12.50 37.27 -6.17
N HIS A 139 -13.06 36.70 -5.11
CA HIS A 139 -12.42 35.64 -4.33
C HIS A 139 -13.42 34.56 -3.91
N ARG A 140 -12.90 33.39 -3.52
CA ARG A 140 -13.70 32.30 -2.92
C ARG A 140 -13.04 31.89 -1.61
N MET A 141 -13.75 32.07 -0.50
CA MET A 141 -13.29 31.72 0.84
C MET A 141 -13.98 30.44 1.32
N GLN A 142 -13.23 29.37 1.49
CA GLN A 142 -13.74 28.08 1.95
C GLN A 142 -13.44 27.88 3.43
N ILE A 143 -14.47 27.54 4.22
CA ILE A 143 -14.35 27.18 5.63
C ILE A 143 -14.55 25.67 5.77
N VAL A 144 -13.47 24.96 6.08
CA VAL A 144 -13.42 23.49 6.18
C VAL A 144 -13.25 23.05 7.63
N GLY A 145 -14.07 22.09 8.06
CA GLY A 145 -14.11 21.57 9.42
C GLY A 145 -15.51 21.63 10.03
N ARG A 146 -15.67 21.02 11.21
CA ARG A 146 -16.94 21.05 11.96
C ARG A 146 -17.39 22.48 12.17
N THR A 147 -18.68 22.75 11.97
CA THR A 147 -19.24 24.11 12.01
C THR A 147 -20.49 24.17 12.88
N THR A 148 -21.01 25.38 13.10
CA THR A 148 -22.23 25.65 13.90
C THR A 148 -23.29 26.32 13.05
N ASP A 149 -24.57 26.22 13.44
CA ASP A 149 -25.68 26.87 12.74
C ASP A 149 -25.53 28.39 12.69
N ARG A 150 -24.92 28.97 13.73
CA ARG A 150 -24.57 30.40 13.77
C ARG A 150 -23.63 30.78 12.63
N ILE A 151 -22.54 30.03 12.44
CA ILE A 151 -21.57 30.29 11.38
C ILE A 151 -22.21 30.10 10.00
N ARG A 152 -23.02 29.06 9.81
CA ARG A 152 -23.78 28.86 8.56
C ARG A 152 -24.73 30.03 8.27
N SER A 153 -25.42 30.52 9.30
CA SER A 153 -26.34 31.66 9.17
C SER A 153 -25.60 32.94 8.79
N LEU A 154 -24.47 33.24 9.44
CA LEU A 154 -23.64 34.40 9.12
C LEU A 154 -23.07 34.36 7.70
N ALA A 155 -22.74 33.17 7.20
CA ALA A 155 -22.21 32.99 5.84
C ALA A 155 -23.27 33.13 4.75
N SER A 156 -24.56 32.92 5.05
CA SER A 156 -25.64 32.91 4.04
C SER A 156 -25.80 34.20 3.22
N GLY A 157 -25.32 35.33 3.77
CA GLY A 157 -25.31 36.63 3.09
C GLY A 157 -24.03 36.95 2.31
N LEU A 158 -23.08 36.02 2.23
CA LEU A 158 -21.75 36.25 1.64
C LEU A 158 -21.54 35.32 0.44
N ALA A 159 -21.73 35.85 -0.77
CA ALA A 159 -21.60 35.08 -2.01
C ALA A 159 -20.18 34.51 -2.22
N SER A 160 -19.17 35.22 -1.73
CA SER A 160 -17.75 34.85 -1.82
C SER A 160 -17.33 33.80 -0.77
N VAL A 161 -18.22 33.38 0.14
CA VAL A 161 -17.91 32.45 1.25
C VAL A 161 -18.67 31.15 1.09
N GLU A 162 -17.96 30.03 1.27
CA GLU A 162 -18.53 28.69 1.26
C GLU A 162 -18.22 27.95 2.56
N ILE A 163 -19.27 27.42 3.21
CA ILE A 163 -19.13 26.56 4.39
C ILE A 163 -19.18 25.10 3.95
N VAL A 164 -18.00 24.50 3.79
CA VAL A 164 -17.84 23.12 3.34
C VAL A 164 -18.27 22.12 4.42
N GLY A 165 -17.86 22.35 5.68
CA GLY A 165 -18.13 21.42 6.79
C GLY A 165 -17.05 20.35 6.99
N GLU A 166 -17.39 19.27 7.68
CA GLU A 166 -16.49 18.15 7.96
C GLU A 166 -16.25 17.31 6.70
N VAL A 167 -14.99 16.97 6.43
CA VAL A 167 -14.55 16.26 5.21
C VAL A 167 -13.64 15.10 5.59
N GLN A 168 -13.57 14.08 4.72
CA GLN A 168 -12.66 12.94 4.93
C GLN A 168 -11.18 13.33 4.77
N SER A 169 -10.88 14.30 3.91
CA SER A 169 -9.54 14.84 3.69
C SER A 169 -9.60 16.33 3.36
N VAL A 170 -8.65 17.09 3.92
CA VAL A 170 -8.47 18.52 3.64
C VAL A 170 -7.55 18.77 2.44
N THR A 171 -6.81 17.75 1.99
CA THR A 171 -5.83 17.85 0.88
C THR A 171 -6.42 18.48 -0.39
N PRO A 172 -7.61 18.09 -0.88
CA PRO A 172 -8.16 18.70 -2.10
C PRO A 172 -8.44 20.21 -1.98
N TYR A 173 -8.69 20.69 -0.76
CA TYR A 173 -8.93 22.10 -0.49
C TYR A 173 -7.60 22.86 -0.39
N LEU A 174 -6.59 22.25 0.23
CA LEU A 174 -5.23 22.80 0.26
C LEU A 174 -4.64 22.88 -1.14
N GLU A 175 -4.82 21.86 -1.99
CA GLU A 175 -4.38 21.86 -3.40
C GLU A 175 -4.89 23.08 -4.17
N ASN A 176 -6.13 23.50 -3.92
CA ASN A 176 -6.76 24.62 -4.61
C ASN A 176 -6.55 25.98 -3.93
N ALA A 177 -6.04 26.03 -2.69
CA ALA A 177 -5.88 27.26 -1.93
C ALA A 177 -4.72 28.11 -2.47
N ASN A 178 -4.98 29.38 -2.81
CA ASN A 178 -3.92 30.35 -3.12
C ASN A 178 -3.32 30.95 -1.84
N LEU A 179 -4.13 31.10 -0.80
CA LEU A 179 -3.73 31.72 0.46
C LEU A 179 -4.51 31.11 1.63
N VAL A 180 -3.82 30.90 2.76
CA VAL A 180 -4.42 30.42 4.01
C VAL A 180 -4.39 31.56 5.05
N PRO A 181 -5.46 32.37 5.17
CA PRO A 181 -5.52 33.45 6.16
C PRO A 181 -5.97 32.95 7.54
N ILE A 182 -5.18 33.23 8.57
CA ILE A 182 -5.40 32.83 9.96
C ILE A 182 -5.60 34.07 10.84
N ALA A 183 -6.85 34.54 10.93
CA ALA A 183 -7.25 35.74 11.67
C ALA A 183 -7.50 35.49 13.19
N LEU A 184 -6.63 34.71 13.84
CA LEU A 184 -6.79 34.39 15.26
C LEU A 184 -6.40 35.58 16.14
N THR A 185 -7.25 35.98 17.08
CA THR A 185 -6.89 36.98 18.11
C THR A 185 -6.80 36.39 19.51
N LEU A 186 -7.17 35.12 19.63
CA LEU A 186 -7.32 34.39 20.89
C LEU A 186 -6.75 32.97 20.76
N GLY A 187 -6.43 32.38 21.91
CA GLY A 187 -5.96 31.00 22.06
C GLY A 187 -4.48 30.92 22.50
N GLY A 188 -4.00 29.71 22.76
CA GLY A 188 -2.59 29.40 23.06
C GLY A 188 -2.15 28.06 22.47
N GLY A 189 -0.85 27.77 22.49
CA GLY A 189 -0.26 26.54 21.94
C GLY A 189 -0.02 26.55 20.44
N THR A 190 0.74 25.56 19.95
CA THR A 190 1.10 25.43 18.52
C THR A 190 -0.12 25.22 17.64
N ARG A 191 -0.22 25.95 16.53
CA ARG A 191 -1.32 25.80 15.54
C ARG A 191 -0.97 24.80 14.45
N LEU A 192 -1.44 23.56 14.61
CA LEU A 192 -1.29 22.51 13.60
C LEU A 192 -1.77 22.94 12.20
N LYS A 193 -2.82 23.76 12.10
CA LYS A 193 -3.34 24.26 10.82
C LYS A 193 -2.34 25.10 10.01
N ILE A 194 -1.39 25.76 10.69
CA ILE A 194 -0.34 26.51 9.99
C ILE A 194 0.76 25.57 9.54
N LEU A 195 1.15 24.60 10.39
CA LEU A 195 2.08 23.55 9.98
C LEU A 195 1.55 22.78 8.77
N GLU A 196 0.26 22.42 8.76
CA GLU A 196 -0.41 21.75 7.66
C GLU A 196 -0.43 22.58 6.37
N ALA A 197 -0.69 23.89 6.46
CA ALA A 197 -0.65 24.80 5.31
C ALA A 197 0.78 24.94 4.74
N MET A 198 1.77 25.13 5.61
CA MET A 198 3.19 25.22 5.21
C MET A 198 3.70 23.88 4.66
N ALA A 199 3.30 22.75 5.26
CA ALA A 199 3.62 21.40 4.78
C ALA A 199 3.05 21.13 3.38
N SER A 200 1.96 21.82 3.04
CA SER A 200 1.33 21.79 1.72
C SER A 200 1.89 22.83 0.74
N ALA A 201 2.97 23.54 1.11
CA ALA A 201 3.53 24.64 0.35
C ALA A 201 2.47 25.69 -0.05
N ARG A 202 1.69 26.15 0.94
CA ARG A 202 0.70 27.22 0.77
C ARG A 202 1.11 28.48 1.51
N THR A 203 0.89 29.62 0.87
CA THR A 203 1.17 30.93 1.45
C THR A 203 0.28 31.14 2.68
N VAL A 204 0.88 31.53 3.79
CA VAL A 204 0.18 31.78 5.06
C VAL A 204 0.22 33.27 5.38
N LEU A 205 -0.94 33.84 5.68
CA LEU A 205 -1.10 35.16 6.29
C LEU A 205 -1.70 34.95 7.68
N SER A 206 -1.02 35.37 8.74
CA SER A 206 -1.47 35.13 10.10
C SER A 206 -1.29 36.36 10.99
N THR A 207 -2.04 36.42 12.07
CA THR A 207 -1.71 37.30 13.20
C THR A 207 -0.52 36.74 14.00
N PRO A 208 0.10 37.54 14.88
CA PRO A 208 1.10 37.05 15.83
C PRO A 208 0.58 35.93 16.74
N ILE A 209 -0.69 35.97 17.14
CA ILE A 209 -1.33 34.93 17.96
C ILE A 209 -1.55 33.64 17.15
N GLY A 210 -1.86 33.76 15.86
CA GLY A 210 -2.02 32.59 15.00
C GLY A 210 -0.71 31.80 14.87
N ILE A 211 0.43 32.49 14.82
CA ILE A 211 1.73 31.83 14.62
C ILE A 211 2.47 31.49 15.92
N GLU A 212 1.86 31.76 17.07
CA GLU A 212 2.45 31.48 18.38
C GLU A 212 2.88 30.01 18.48
N GLY A 213 4.11 29.82 18.98
CA GLY A 213 4.71 28.49 19.12
C GLY A 213 5.31 27.92 17.83
N ILE A 214 5.34 28.69 16.74
CA ILE A 214 6.04 28.36 15.50
C ILE A 214 7.08 29.45 15.23
N GLU A 215 8.36 29.08 15.09
CA GLU A 215 9.50 30.01 14.99
C GLU A 215 9.65 30.60 13.57
N VAL A 216 8.56 31.09 12.99
CA VAL A 216 8.59 31.66 11.64
C VAL A 216 9.20 33.06 11.62
N GLU A 217 9.79 33.43 10.48
CA GLU A 217 10.25 34.78 10.20
C GLU A 217 9.26 35.49 9.27
N ASN A 218 8.81 36.68 9.69
CA ASN A 218 7.86 37.49 8.93
C ASN A 218 8.48 37.98 7.61
N GLY A 219 7.78 37.80 6.49
CA GLY A 219 8.27 38.17 5.17
C GLY A 219 9.19 37.12 4.53
N VAL A 220 9.50 36.04 5.24
CA VAL A 220 10.32 34.92 4.74
C VAL A 220 9.51 33.63 4.67
N HIS A 221 8.95 33.17 5.79
CA HIS A 221 8.18 31.92 5.86
C HIS A 221 6.66 32.12 5.78
N ALA A 222 6.20 33.29 6.22
CA ALA A 222 4.79 33.71 6.22
C ALA A 222 4.70 35.24 6.31
N ILE A 223 3.53 35.81 6.03
CA ILE A 223 3.22 37.20 6.41
C ILE A 223 2.55 37.21 7.78
N VAL A 224 3.13 37.96 8.71
CA VAL A 224 2.60 38.20 10.04
C VAL A 224 2.11 39.63 10.13
N GLU A 225 0.79 39.81 10.25
CA GLU A 225 0.13 41.11 10.30
C GLU A 225 -0.63 41.24 11.62
N PRO A 226 -0.23 42.14 12.55
CA PRO A 226 -0.96 42.34 13.80
C PRO A 226 -2.30 43.05 13.62
N ASP A 227 -2.45 43.88 12.58
CA ASP A 227 -3.67 44.65 12.35
C ASP A 227 -4.62 43.96 11.37
N LEU A 228 -5.76 43.46 11.88
CA LEU A 228 -6.79 42.83 11.06
C LEU A 228 -7.42 43.77 10.04
N ASP A 229 -7.40 45.09 10.25
CA ASP A 229 -7.91 46.04 9.28
C ASP A 229 -6.99 46.14 8.04
N ALA A 230 -5.71 45.77 8.16
CA ALA A 230 -4.76 45.68 7.06
C ALA A 230 -4.84 44.35 6.28
N PHE A 231 -5.54 43.32 6.80
CA PHE A 231 -5.61 42.00 6.14
C PHE A 231 -6.11 42.03 4.69
N PRO A 232 -7.21 42.74 4.35
CA PRO A 232 -7.69 42.75 2.96
C PRO A 232 -6.62 43.23 1.97
N GLU A 233 -5.86 44.25 2.35
CA GLU A 233 -4.78 44.80 1.53
C GLU A 233 -3.58 43.86 1.44
N ARG A 234 -3.23 43.15 2.53
CA ARG A 234 -2.21 42.08 2.51
C ARG A 234 -2.62 40.91 1.62
N ILE A 235 -3.87 40.47 1.72
CA ILE A 235 -4.43 39.43 0.86
C ILE A 235 -4.35 39.87 -0.60
N ARG A 236 -4.78 41.11 -0.90
CA ARG A 236 -4.67 41.70 -2.24
C ARG A 236 -3.23 41.63 -2.75
N GLN A 237 -2.25 42.12 -1.98
CA GLN A 237 -0.84 42.11 -2.36
C GLN A 237 -0.34 40.70 -2.68
N LEU A 238 -0.64 39.70 -1.84
CA LEU A 238 -0.22 38.32 -2.04
C LEU A 238 -0.90 37.63 -3.24
N LEU A 239 -2.14 38.00 -3.55
CA LEU A 239 -2.85 37.47 -4.73
C LEU A 239 -2.33 38.06 -6.05
N PHE A 240 -1.82 39.30 -6.04
CA PHE A 240 -1.22 39.95 -7.21
C PHE A 240 0.27 39.62 -7.39
N ASP A 241 1.05 39.59 -6.30
CA ASP A 241 2.46 39.17 -6.33
C ASP A 241 2.59 37.64 -6.15
N ARG A 242 2.18 36.91 -7.19
CA ARG A 242 2.21 35.43 -7.19
C ARG A 242 3.62 34.87 -7.00
N VAL A 243 4.64 35.56 -7.52
CA VAL A 243 6.03 35.12 -7.39
C VAL A 243 6.51 35.27 -5.95
N GLY A 244 6.22 36.41 -5.31
CA GLY A 244 6.49 36.61 -3.89
C GLY A 244 5.73 35.61 -3.01
N ALA A 245 4.45 35.39 -3.27
CA ALA A 245 3.63 34.43 -2.54
C ALA A 245 4.14 32.99 -2.64
N SER A 246 4.55 32.54 -3.85
CA SER A 246 5.16 31.22 -4.04
C SER A 246 6.51 31.09 -3.32
N ARG A 247 7.35 32.13 -3.33
CA ARG A 247 8.62 32.12 -2.58
C ARG A 247 8.40 31.96 -1.07
N LEU A 248 7.41 32.67 -0.51
CA LEU A 248 7.03 32.51 0.90
C LEU A 248 6.55 31.09 1.19
N ALA A 249 5.74 30.52 0.30
CA ALA A 249 5.20 29.17 0.45
C ALA A 249 6.30 28.09 0.40
N GLU A 250 7.24 28.21 -0.54
CA GLU A 250 8.40 27.31 -0.67
C GLU A 250 9.33 27.42 0.54
N ALA A 251 9.62 28.64 1.00
CA ALA A 251 10.44 28.88 2.18
C ALA A 251 9.75 28.35 3.46
N GLY A 252 8.44 28.59 3.60
CA GLY A 252 7.64 28.04 4.69
C GLY A 252 7.63 26.51 4.70
N TRP A 253 7.48 25.87 3.54
CA TRP A 253 7.58 24.42 3.39
C TRP A 253 8.96 23.89 3.79
N ALA A 254 10.04 24.52 3.30
CA ALA A 254 11.41 24.13 3.63
C ALA A 254 11.66 24.25 5.14
N PHE A 255 11.17 25.33 5.76
CA PHE A 255 11.27 25.57 7.19
C PHE A 255 10.54 24.51 8.02
N VAL A 256 9.28 24.18 7.70
CA VAL A 256 8.56 23.13 8.46
C VAL A 256 9.15 21.74 8.22
N ARG A 257 9.68 21.47 7.03
CA ARG A 257 10.42 20.24 6.75
C ARG A 257 11.68 20.11 7.61
N GLU A 258 12.41 21.21 7.81
CA GLU A 258 13.64 21.21 8.58
C GLU A 258 13.41 21.14 10.09
N HIS A 259 12.38 21.82 10.60
CA HIS A 259 12.22 22.02 12.05
C HIS A 259 11.01 21.31 12.68
N TYR A 260 9.98 20.99 11.88
CA TYR A 260 8.67 20.49 12.35
C TYR A 260 8.26 19.17 11.66
N SER A 261 9.21 18.45 11.06
CA SER A 261 9.03 17.11 10.52
C SER A 261 9.27 16.03 11.56
N HIS A 262 8.77 14.81 11.31
CA HIS A 262 9.07 13.65 12.14
C HIS A 262 10.58 13.39 12.24
N GLU A 263 11.34 13.65 11.18
CA GLU A 263 12.79 13.51 11.14
C GLU A 263 13.49 14.47 12.10
N ALA A 264 13.04 15.73 12.11
CA ALA A 264 13.54 16.76 13.03
C ALA A 264 13.23 16.40 14.49
N LEU A 265 12.03 15.86 14.75
CA LEU A 265 11.62 15.42 16.08
C LEU A 265 12.50 14.30 16.63
N VAL A 266 12.82 13.29 15.82
CA VAL A 266 13.63 12.14 16.25
C VAL A 266 15.00 12.59 16.77
N SER A 267 15.63 13.56 16.10
CA SER A 267 16.93 14.10 16.55
C SER A 267 16.81 14.81 17.91
N ARG A 268 15.76 15.64 18.09
CA ARG A 268 15.51 16.36 19.34
C ARG A 268 15.22 15.41 20.51
N ILE A 269 14.36 14.42 20.30
CA ILE A 269 14.06 13.38 21.30
C ILE A 269 15.32 12.59 21.65
N GLY A 270 16.13 12.20 20.65
CA GLY A 270 17.39 11.50 20.89
C GLY A 270 18.32 12.27 21.82
N ASN A 271 18.49 13.58 21.58
CA ASN A 271 19.31 14.46 22.44
C ASN A 271 18.71 14.61 23.86
N ALA A 272 17.39 14.77 23.98
CA ALA A 272 16.70 14.85 25.26
C ALA A 272 16.89 13.56 26.09
N LEU A 273 16.72 12.39 25.47
CA LEU A 273 16.93 11.08 26.10
C LEU A 273 18.40 10.84 26.47
N HIS A 274 19.34 11.30 25.64
CA HIS A 274 20.76 11.26 25.98
C HIS A 274 21.06 12.05 27.25
N ARG A 275 20.48 13.25 27.40
CA ARG A 275 20.61 14.05 28.63
C ARG A 275 20.02 13.38 29.88
N LEU A 276 19.07 12.46 29.71
CA LEU A 276 18.56 11.61 30.80
C LEU A 276 19.46 10.41 31.14
N GLY A 277 20.56 10.22 30.41
CA GLY A 277 21.42 9.03 30.53
C GLY A 277 20.79 7.76 29.95
N LEU A 278 19.81 7.90 29.04
CA LEU A 278 19.07 6.79 28.43
C LEU A 278 19.58 6.44 27.02
N HIS A 279 20.63 7.11 26.53
CA HIS A 279 21.21 6.92 25.19
C HIS A 279 22.70 7.35 25.17
N ASP A 280 23.53 6.76 24.28
CA ASP A 280 24.93 7.18 24.01
C ASP A 280 24.99 8.10 22.78
N ALA A 281 25.86 9.13 22.80
CA ALA A 281 25.84 10.30 21.90
C ALA A 281 26.07 10.04 20.39
N GLN A 282 26.38 8.82 19.94
CA GLN A 282 26.99 8.59 18.61
C GLN A 282 26.19 7.77 17.60
N SER A 283 24.92 7.47 17.83
CA SER A 283 24.23 6.51 16.96
C SER A 283 23.19 7.13 16.04
N ASN A 284 23.59 7.20 14.76
CA ASN A 284 22.74 7.20 13.58
C ASN A 284 21.73 6.02 13.64
N GLY A 285 20.74 5.98 12.73
CA GLY A 285 19.54 5.10 12.73
C GLY A 285 19.64 3.65 13.25
N LYS A 286 20.85 3.07 13.34
CA LYS A 286 21.18 1.86 14.09
C LYS A 286 20.79 1.88 15.59
N SER A 287 20.82 3.00 16.34
CA SER A 287 20.32 2.96 17.73
C SER A 287 18.82 3.03 17.84
N PHE A 288 18.16 3.70 16.89
CA PHE A 288 16.71 3.66 16.82
C PHE A 288 16.27 2.22 16.55
N ALA A 289 16.95 1.50 15.64
CA ALA A 289 16.74 0.06 15.42
C ALA A 289 16.97 -0.81 16.68
N ARG A 290 17.98 -0.46 17.49
CA ARG A 290 18.31 -1.16 18.75
C ARG A 290 17.29 -0.89 19.86
N ASN A 291 16.77 0.34 19.96
CA ASN A 291 15.77 0.75 20.94
C ASN A 291 14.32 0.39 20.55
N VAL A 292 14.07 0.23 19.24
CA VAL A 292 12.83 -0.38 18.72
C VAL A 292 12.91 -1.92 18.80
N GLY A 293 14.08 -2.49 19.10
CA GLY A 293 14.26 -3.91 19.37
C GLY A 293 13.98 -4.80 18.16
N THR A 294 14.59 -4.50 17.01
CA THR A 294 14.40 -5.29 15.77
C THR A 294 15.21 -6.58 15.81
N GLU A 295 14.62 -7.64 16.33
CA GLU A 295 15.23 -8.99 16.39
C GLU A 295 14.57 -9.91 15.37
N VAL A 296 15.36 -10.61 14.56
CA VAL A 296 14.86 -11.72 13.74
C VAL A 296 14.57 -12.90 14.67
N VAL A 297 13.30 -13.16 14.91
CA VAL A 297 12.82 -14.27 15.76
C VAL A 297 12.80 -15.58 14.98
N LYS A 298 12.44 -15.51 13.70
CA LYS A 298 12.36 -16.68 12.83
C LYS A 298 12.56 -16.27 11.38
N GLU A 299 13.34 -17.06 10.65
CA GLU A 299 13.47 -16.98 9.20
C GLU A 299 13.07 -18.32 8.59
N MET A 300 12.32 -18.26 7.49
CA MET A 300 12.06 -19.40 6.61
C MET A 300 12.31 -18.91 5.19
N VAL A 301 13.12 -19.64 4.44
CA VAL A 301 13.44 -19.33 3.05
C VAL A 301 13.43 -20.63 2.26
N SER A 302 12.99 -20.57 1.01
CA SER A 302 13.12 -21.67 0.05
C SER A 302 13.42 -21.13 -1.33
N PHE A 303 14.17 -21.90 -2.10
CA PHE A 303 14.50 -21.58 -3.48
C PHE A 303 14.21 -22.76 -4.38
N ASN A 304 13.50 -22.50 -5.48
CA ASN A 304 13.23 -23.49 -6.51
C ASN A 304 14.20 -23.27 -7.69
N PRO A 305 15.19 -24.16 -7.90
CA PRO A 305 16.24 -23.94 -8.90
C PRO A 305 15.71 -24.00 -10.33
N PHE A 306 14.62 -24.73 -10.59
CA PHE A 306 14.06 -24.87 -11.93
C PHE A 306 13.25 -23.63 -12.34
N THR A 307 12.45 -23.10 -11.43
CA THR A 307 11.66 -21.90 -11.72
C THR A 307 12.43 -20.62 -11.46
N ARG A 308 13.49 -20.64 -10.64
CA ARG A 308 14.17 -19.47 -10.06
C ARG A 308 13.34 -18.69 -9.03
N LEU A 309 12.22 -19.25 -8.57
CA LEU A 309 11.39 -18.64 -7.56
C LEU A 309 12.02 -18.77 -6.16
N LEU A 310 12.21 -17.64 -5.51
CA LEU A 310 12.51 -17.54 -4.08
C LEU A 310 11.25 -17.20 -3.31
N THR A 311 11.05 -17.83 -2.16
CA THR A 311 10.05 -17.43 -1.18
C THR A 311 10.70 -17.27 0.19
N TRP A 312 10.26 -16.27 0.95
CA TRP A 312 10.76 -16.08 2.30
C TRP A 312 9.68 -15.58 3.26
N THR A 313 9.88 -15.87 4.53
CA THR A 313 9.10 -15.35 5.65
C THR A 313 10.06 -15.01 6.78
N LEU A 314 10.02 -13.75 7.21
CA LEU A 314 10.79 -13.24 8.33
C LEU A 314 9.84 -12.80 9.43
N LEU A 315 10.03 -13.30 10.65
CA LEU A 315 9.31 -12.83 11.82
C LEU A 315 10.23 -11.92 12.62
N LEU A 316 9.86 -10.65 12.70
CA LEU A 316 10.58 -9.62 13.45
C LEU A 316 9.87 -9.34 14.77
N ARG A 317 10.63 -9.17 15.85
CA ARG A 317 10.14 -8.47 17.05
C ARG A 317 10.43 -6.99 16.86
N MET A 318 9.47 -6.11 17.12
CA MET A 318 9.63 -4.65 17.00
C MET A 318 8.69 -3.93 17.97
N ALA A 319 9.15 -2.87 18.64
CA ALA A 319 8.35 -2.01 19.51
C ALA A 319 7.37 -1.09 18.75
N SER A 320 7.35 -1.17 17.41
CA SER A 320 6.55 -0.35 16.50
C SER A 320 5.32 -1.08 15.96
N SER A 321 4.37 -0.34 15.40
CA SER A 321 3.23 -0.93 14.68
C SER A 321 3.63 -1.36 13.27
N ALA A 322 2.89 -2.28 12.66
CA ALA A 322 3.09 -2.69 11.27
C ALA A 322 2.79 -1.58 10.25
N GLU A 323 2.01 -0.56 10.63
CA GLU A 323 1.61 0.55 9.75
C GLU A 323 2.77 1.46 9.39
N VAL A 324 3.78 1.52 10.26
CA VAL A 324 4.96 2.37 10.06
C VAL A 324 6.15 1.59 9.51
N VAL A 325 5.99 0.30 9.21
CA VAL A 325 7.05 -0.59 8.73
C VAL A 325 6.90 -0.85 7.23
N ALA A 326 8.01 -0.76 6.51
CA ALA A 326 8.16 -1.16 5.12
C ALA A 326 9.38 -2.08 4.98
N ALA A 327 9.41 -2.88 3.92
CA ALA A 327 10.55 -3.72 3.62
C ALA A 327 10.67 -3.88 2.10
N GLU A 328 11.90 -3.98 1.64
CA GLU A 328 12.28 -4.08 0.23
C GLU A 328 13.34 -5.17 0.10
N LEU A 329 13.27 -5.94 -0.97
CA LEU A 329 14.26 -6.97 -1.29
C LEU A 329 15.06 -6.50 -2.51
N GLY A 330 16.39 -6.51 -2.39
CA GLY A 330 17.31 -6.21 -3.48
C GLY A 330 18.49 -7.16 -3.48
N ALA A 331 19.42 -6.96 -4.41
CA ALA A 331 20.71 -7.63 -4.38
C ALA A 331 21.74 -6.84 -3.54
N GLU A 332 22.82 -7.50 -3.14
CA GLU A 332 23.89 -6.91 -2.31
C GLU A 332 24.49 -5.62 -2.90
N ASP A 333 24.56 -5.54 -4.23
CA ASP A 333 25.07 -4.37 -4.98
C ASP A 333 24.07 -3.20 -5.08
N ARG A 334 22.91 -3.32 -4.44
CA ARG A 334 21.77 -2.38 -4.47
C ARG A 334 21.07 -2.28 -5.84
N SER A 335 21.23 -3.27 -6.71
CA SER A 335 20.34 -3.38 -7.86
C SER A 335 18.92 -3.70 -7.39
N GLU A 336 17.95 -2.94 -7.93
CA GLU A 336 16.53 -3.10 -7.62
C GLU A 336 16.00 -4.37 -8.27
N LEU A 337 15.42 -5.26 -7.47
CA LEU A 337 14.74 -6.45 -7.98
C LEU A 337 13.29 -6.09 -8.31
N SER A 338 13.07 -5.65 -9.55
CA SER A 338 11.75 -5.22 -10.06
C SER A 338 10.63 -6.26 -10.00
N ASN A 339 10.94 -7.49 -9.58
CA ASN A 339 10.01 -8.59 -9.42
C ASN A 339 10.08 -9.23 -8.03
N ALA A 340 10.58 -8.50 -7.04
CA ALA A 340 10.50 -8.88 -5.65
C ALA A 340 9.31 -8.19 -4.97
N PHE A 341 8.56 -8.98 -4.19
CA PHE A 341 7.38 -8.50 -3.48
C PHE A 341 7.52 -8.78 -2.00
N VAL A 342 7.22 -7.78 -1.18
CA VAL A 342 7.26 -7.89 0.28
C VAL A 342 5.94 -7.39 0.86
N THR A 343 5.31 -8.23 1.67
CA THR A 343 4.09 -7.91 2.41
C THR A 343 4.41 -7.85 3.90
N VAL A 344 3.99 -6.77 4.54
CA VAL A 344 4.10 -6.57 5.99
C VAL A 344 2.79 -7.02 6.65
N LYS A 345 2.85 -8.01 7.53
CA LYS A 345 1.70 -8.54 8.27
C LYS A 345 1.83 -8.26 9.76
N LYS A 346 0.78 -7.69 10.35
CA LYS A 346 0.66 -7.53 11.79
C LYS A 346 0.52 -8.90 12.48
N ARG A 347 1.31 -9.14 13.53
CA ARG A 347 1.17 -10.32 14.40
C ARG A 347 0.98 -9.87 15.86
N PRO A 348 0.49 -10.75 16.76
CA PRO A 348 0.33 -10.43 18.19
C PRO A 348 1.67 -10.07 18.88
N HIS A 349 1.61 -9.37 20.01
CA HIS A 349 2.73 -9.16 20.94
C HIS A 349 4.00 -8.52 20.34
N SER A 350 3.85 -7.41 19.60
CA SER A 350 4.98 -6.66 19.03
C SER A 350 5.79 -7.47 18.01
N LEU A 351 5.14 -8.42 17.34
CA LEU A 351 5.71 -9.19 16.22
C LEU A 351 5.18 -8.65 14.89
N ILE A 352 6.08 -8.55 13.92
CA ILE A 352 5.79 -8.17 12.54
C ILE A 352 6.28 -9.29 11.64
N GLY A 353 5.38 -9.86 10.84
CA GLY A 353 5.74 -10.83 9.81
C GLY A 353 6.02 -10.10 8.50
N LEU A 354 7.16 -10.36 7.90
CA LEU A 354 7.45 -10.02 6.50
C LEU A 354 7.33 -11.31 5.70
N GLU A 355 6.50 -11.30 4.66
CA GLU A 355 6.39 -12.41 3.72
C GLU A 355 6.70 -11.88 2.33
N GLY A 356 7.48 -12.63 1.56
CA GLY A 356 7.79 -12.20 0.20
C GLY A 356 8.14 -13.32 -0.76
N SER A 357 8.15 -12.94 -2.04
CA SER A 357 8.55 -13.81 -3.14
C SER A 357 9.25 -12.99 -4.24
N ALA A 358 10.22 -13.60 -4.90
CA ALA A 358 10.91 -13.00 -6.04
C ALA A 358 11.26 -14.05 -7.08
N MET A 359 11.16 -13.71 -8.36
CA MET A 359 11.68 -14.55 -9.44
C MET A 359 13.11 -14.12 -9.76
N LEU A 360 14.13 -14.91 -9.49
CA LEU A 360 15.51 -14.41 -9.62
C LEU A 360 15.97 -14.38 -11.08
N PRO A 361 16.52 -13.25 -11.58
CA PRO A 361 17.24 -13.21 -12.86
C PRO A 361 18.31 -14.30 -12.93
N ALA A 362 18.66 -14.74 -14.14
CA ALA A 362 19.56 -15.88 -14.34
C ALA A 362 20.95 -15.69 -13.69
N ASP A 363 21.40 -14.45 -13.56
CA ASP A 363 22.69 -14.03 -13.02
C ASP A 363 22.69 -13.77 -11.50
N ILE A 364 21.53 -13.77 -10.83
CA ILE A 364 21.42 -13.43 -9.39
C ILE A 364 21.13 -14.69 -8.56
N GLY A 365 22.09 -15.12 -7.73
CA GLY A 365 21.91 -16.20 -6.77
C GLY A 365 21.07 -15.80 -5.55
N PRO A 366 20.36 -16.75 -4.90
CA PRO A 366 19.55 -16.44 -3.71
C PRO A 366 20.40 -16.01 -2.49
N ASP A 367 21.69 -16.36 -2.47
CA ASP A 367 22.71 -15.98 -1.49
C ASP A 367 23.19 -14.52 -1.63
N GLN A 368 22.87 -13.87 -2.75
CA GLN A 368 23.22 -12.47 -3.04
C GLN A 368 22.11 -11.49 -2.60
N LEU A 369 21.06 -11.97 -1.94
CA LEU A 369 19.88 -11.18 -1.63
C LEU A 369 19.94 -10.54 -0.24
N VAL A 370 19.42 -9.32 -0.19
CA VAL A 370 19.35 -8.51 1.01
C VAL A 370 17.94 -7.96 1.18
N LEU A 371 17.41 -8.10 2.38
CA LEU A 371 16.17 -7.49 2.81
C LEU A 371 16.48 -6.22 3.61
N ASP A 372 16.17 -5.07 3.04
CA ASP A 372 16.25 -3.77 3.73
C ASP A 372 14.86 -3.47 4.35
N VAL A 373 14.82 -3.23 5.66
CA VAL A 373 13.62 -2.96 6.45
C VAL A 373 13.66 -1.54 6.98
N PHE A 374 12.55 -0.84 6.81
CA PHE A 374 12.36 0.56 7.17
C PHE A 374 11.26 0.70 8.22
N ALA A 375 11.45 1.60 9.18
CA ALA A 375 10.41 2.01 10.12
C ALA A 375 10.37 3.55 10.18
N TRP A 376 9.19 4.13 10.07
CA TRP A 376 8.99 5.60 9.95
C TRP A 376 9.89 6.22 8.87
N GLY A 377 9.96 5.59 7.69
CA GLY A 377 10.78 6.05 6.56
C GLY A 377 12.29 5.91 6.74
N ARG A 378 12.79 5.45 7.90
CA ARG A 378 14.22 5.25 8.15
C ARG A 378 14.61 3.80 8.08
N HIS A 379 15.77 3.54 7.48
CA HIS A 379 16.33 2.19 7.42
C HIS A 379 16.72 1.70 8.82
N VAL A 380 16.13 0.59 9.26
CA VAL A 380 16.30 0.03 10.62
C VAL A 380 17.01 -1.32 10.62
N LEU A 381 16.86 -2.15 9.59
CA LEU A 381 17.52 -3.45 9.52
C LEU A 381 17.90 -3.76 8.07
N ARG A 382 19.17 -4.13 7.86
CA ARG A 382 19.64 -4.76 6.63
C ARG A 382 19.94 -6.22 6.95
N HIS A 383 19.12 -7.12 6.44
CA HIS A 383 19.21 -8.55 6.72
C HIS A 383 19.65 -9.30 5.46
N LYS A 384 20.82 -9.92 5.51
CA LYS A 384 21.26 -10.86 4.47
C LYS A 384 20.56 -12.19 4.73
N LEU A 385 19.93 -12.77 3.70
CA LEU A 385 19.28 -14.07 3.83
C LEU A 385 20.29 -15.16 4.25
N SER A 386 19.82 -16.19 4.96
CA SER A 386 20.65 -17.36 5.33
C SER A 386 21.48 -17.88 4.16
N SER A 387 22.72 -18.29 4.43
CA SER A 387 23.61 -18.93 3.44
C SER A 387 23.18 -20.35 3.08
N GLU A 388 22.45 -21.02 3.97
CA GLU A 388 21.89 -22.36 3.73
C GLU A 388 20.40 -22.22 3.40
N ILE A 389 20.08 -22.18 2.09
CA ILE A 389 18.73 -22.05 1.59
C ILE A 389 18.22 -23.41 1.13
N PRO A 390 17.19 -23.98 1.80
CA PRO A 390 16.55 -25.21 1.36
C PRO A 390 16.08 -25.14 -0.10
N LEU A 391 16.39 -26.18 -0.87
CA LEU A 391 15.96 -26.32 -2.26
C LEU A 391 14.60 -27.03 -2.33
N GLU A 392 13.67 -26.47 -3.08
CA GLU A 392 12.43 -27.14 -3.44
C GLU A 392 12.69 -28.05 -4.65
N THR A 393 12.79 -29.35 -4.39
CA THR A 393 13.18 -30.37 -5.38
C THR A 393 12.03 -31.28 -5.80
N SER A 394 10.82 -31.03 -5.30
CA SER A 394 9.65 -31.89 -5.53
C SER A 394 8.33 -31.12 -5.47
N GLY A 395 7.31 -31.58 -6.19
CA GLY A 395 5.99 -30.93 -6.17
C GLY A 395 4.85 -31.75 -6.79
N MET A 396 3.61 -31.42 -6.41
CA MET A 396 2.40 -32.00 -6.99
C MET A 396 1.98 -31.23 -8.25
N LEU A 397 1.59 -31.94 -9.31
CA LEU A 397 1.21 -31.35 -10.59
C LEU A 397 -0.28 -31.38 -10.83
N THR A 398 -0.94 -32.52 -10.64
CA THR A 398 -2.36 -32.70 -11.02
C THR A 398 -3.14 -33.38 -9.89
N LEU A 399 -4.46 -33.19 -9.86
CA LEU A 399 -5.35 -34.02 -9.07
C LEU A 399 -6.63 -34.25 -9.87
N GLU A 400 -6.87 -35.50 -10.24
CA GLU A 400 -7.87 -35.87 -11.25
C GLU A 400 -8.79 -36.96 -10.70
N ALA A 401 -10.11 -36.80 -10.92
CA ALA A 401 -11.07 -37.85 -10.63
C ALA A 401 -10.95 -38.96 -11.69
N THR A 402 -10.95 -40.22 -11.25
CA THR A 402 -10.88 -41.40 -12.14
C THR A 402 -12.02 -42.38 -11.84
N ASP A 403 -12.26 -43.31 -12.77
CA ASP A 403 -13.19 -44.43 -12.56
C ASP A 403 -12.63 -45.35 -11.46
N GLY A 404 -13.02 -45.10 -10.21
CA GLY A 404 -12.59 -45.87 -9.04
C GLY A 404 -11.72 -45.10 -8.03
N GLY A 405 -11.57 -43.79 -8.16
CA GLY A 405 -10.91 -42.97 -7.14
C GLY A 405 -10.31 -41.67 -7.66
N VAL A 406 -9.07 -41.40 -7.27
CA VAL A 406 -8.33 -40.17 -7.57
C VAL A 406 -6.91 -40.51 -8.01
N GLN A 407 -6.41 -39.80 -9.01
CA GLN A 407 -5.03 -39.90 -9.46
C GLN A 407 -4.34 -38.53 -9.33
N THR A 408 -3.06 -38.53 -8.97
CA THR A 408 -2.20 -37.35 -8.98
C THR A 408 -0.90 -37.68 -9.71
N THR A 409 -0.37 -36.72 -10.46
CA THR A 409 1.00 -36.74 -10.97
C THR A 409 1.85 -35.77 -10.15
N CYS A 410 3.07 -36.17 -9.78
CA CYS A 410 4.04 -35.38 -9.06
C CYS A 410 5.38 -35.35 -9.81
N TRP A 411 6.24 -34.38 -9.49
CA TRP A 411 7.59 -34.26 -10.07
C TRP A 411 8.67 -34.23 -8.98
N THR A 412 9.86 -34.75 -9.27
CA THR A 412 11.05 -34.70 -8.38
C THR A 412 12.35 -34.57 -9.19
N THR A 413 13.34 -33.85 -8.66
CA THR A 413 14.70 -33.76 -9.22
C THR A 413 15.72 -34.62 -8.46
N GLY A 414 15.32 -35.29 -7.38
CA GLY A 414 16.15 -36.23 -6.61
C GLY A 414 15.52 -37.62 -6.48
N GLU A 415 16.11 -38.52 -5.70
CA GLU A 415 15.50 -39.82 -5.38
C GLU A 415 14.14 -39.59 -4.69
N GLY A 416 13.07 -39.80 -5.45
CA GLY A 416 11.71 -39.59 -4.97
C GLY A 416 11.23 -40.75 -4.13
N ALA A 417 10.62 -40.45 -2.98
CA ALA A 417 9.35 -41.03 -2.53
C ALA A 417 9.11 -40.82 -1.04
N PHE A 418 8.19 -39.92 -0.68
CA PHE A 418 7.24 -40.15 0.40
C PHE A 418 5.91 -39.48 0.04
N ILE A 419 4.86 -40.30 -0.17
CA ILE A 419 3.47 -39.83 -0.21
C ILE A 419 2.82 -40.25 1.10
N SER A 420 2.57 -39.28 1.98
CA SER A 420 1.76 -39.52 3.17
C SER A 420 0.30 -39.23 2.84
N SER A 421 -0.55 -40.25 2.99
CA SER A 421 -2.00 -40.19 2.83
C SER A 421 -2.64 -41.16 3.83
N PRO A 422 -3.88 -40.93 4.31
CA PRO A 422 -4.60 -41.90 5.15
C PRO A 422 -4.76 -43.28 4.50
N ASN A 423 -4.66 -43.36 3.17
CA ASN A 423 -4.70 -44.59 2.38
C ASN A 423 -3.36 -44.79 1.65
N GLU A 424 -2.84 -46.02 1.61
CA GLU A 424 -1.61 -46.36 0.86
C GLU A 424 -1.82 -46.13 -0.66
N PRO A 425 -1.04 -45.26 -1.31
CA PRO A 425 -1.12 -45.08 -2.75
C PRO A 425 -0.52 -46.26 -3.52
N VAL A 426 -1.10 -46.56 -4.68
CA VAL A 426 -0.40 -47.37 -5.69
C VAL A 426 0.43 -46.43 -6.56
N LEU A 427 1.75 -46.49 -6.41
CA LEU A 427 2.69 -45.76 -7.25
C LEU A 427 2.89 -46.50 -8.57
N THR A 428 2.71 -45.81 -9.68
CA THR A 428 2.90 -46.36 -11.03
C THR A 428 3.84 -45.48 -11.83
N ALA A 429 4.80 -46.14 -12.48
CA ALA A 429 5.62 -45.70 -13.61
C ALA A 429 6.30 -44.31 -13.46
N PRO A 430 7.63 -44.26 -13.28
CA PRO A 430 8.37 -43.03 -13.48
C PRO A 430 8.46 -42.72 -14.99
N ALA A 431 7.82 -41.64 -15.44
CA ALA A 431 8.19 -40.99 -16.69
C ALA A 431 9.34 -40.00 -16.41
N SER A 432 10.17 -39.69 -17.40
CA SER A 432 11.26 -38.71 -17.22
C SER A 432 11.19 -37.61 -18.26
N LEU A 433 11.42 -36.40 -17.79
CA LEU A 433 11.76 -35.23 -18.59
C LEU A 433 13.24 -34.91 -18.31
N PRO A 434 13.93 -34.14 -19.17
CA PRO A 434 15.30 -33.71 -18.91
C PRO A 434 15.44 -33.07 -17.52
N GLY A 435 16.15 -33.75 -16.61
CA GLY A 435 16.40 -33.29 -15.23
C GLY A 435 15.26 -33.50 -14.22
N VAL A 436 14.13 -34.11 -14.61
CA VAL A 436 12.95 -34.28 -13.73
C VAL A 436 12.33 -35.67 -13.91
N GLN A 437 12.00 -36.34 -12.80
CA GLN A 437 11.21 -37.57 -12.78
C GLN A 437 9.75 -37.28 -12.42
N LEU A 438 8.81 -37.86 -13.16
CA LEU A 438 7.37 -37.75 -12.94
C LEU A 438 6.83 -39.06 -12.37
N LEU A 439 6.12 -38.98 -11.24
CA LEU A 439 5.53 -40.12 -10.54
C LEU A 439 4.01 -40.00 -10.57
N THR A 440 3.30 -41.11 -10.80
CA THR A 440 1.84 -41.15 -10.69
C THR A 440 1.42 -41.96 -9.48
N ALA A 441 0.51 -41.41 -8.68
CA ALA A 441 -0.07 -42.07 -7.52
C ALA A 441 -1.59 -42.16 -7.65
N ARG A 442 -2.16 -43.33 -7.37
CA ARG A 442 -3.61 -43.59 -7.39
C ARG A 442 -4.13 -43.91 -6.00
N PHE A 443 -5.29 -43.35 -5.68
CA PHE A 443 -5.99 -43.50 -4.41
C PHE A 443 -7.42 -43.96 -4.65
N PRO A 444 -7.91 -45.01 -3.95
CA PRO A 444 -9.31 -45.42 -4.05
C PRO A 444 -10.27 -44.44 -3.36
N THR A 445 -9.84 -43.79 -2.27
CA THR A 445 -10.58 -42.73 -1.58
C THR A 445 -9.62 -41.66 -1.07
N LEU A 446 -10.09 -40.41 -0.93
CA LEU A 446 -9.27 -39.28 -0.52
C LEU A 446 -9.99 -38.45 0.55
N LEU A 447 -9.69 -38.73 1.83
CA LEU A 447 -10.36 -38.11 2.99
C LEU A 447 -9.42 -37.28 3.88
N GLY A 448 -8.12 -37.20 3.56
CA GLY A 448 -7.14 -36.49 4.38
C GLY A 448 -6.04 -35.80 3.56
N PRO A 449 -5.07 -35.15 4.22
CA PRO A 449 -4.03 -34.38 3.56
C PRO A 449 -3.15 -35.27 2.67
N LEU A 450 -2.65 -34.67 1.59
CA LEU A 450 -1.72 -35.30 0.66
C LEU A 450 -0.40 -34.53 0.68
N THR A 451 0.68 -35.17 1.13
CA THR A 451 2.03 -34.59 1.13
C THR A 451 2.92 -35.34 0.17
N PHE A 452 3.68 -34.61 -0.65
CA PHE A 452 4.71 -35.17 -1.53
C PHE A 452 6.05 -34.52 -1.18
N GLY A 453 7.10 -35.33 -0.99
CA GLY A 453 8.45 -34.85 -0.70
C GLY A 453 9.52 -35.91 -0.96
N THR A 454 10.79 -35.50 -0.99
CA THR A 454 11.95 -36.41 -0.94
C THR A 454 12.36 -36.65 0.52
N ALA A 455 13.18 -37.67 0.78
CA ALA A 455 13.62 -37.99 2.16
C ALA A 455 14.33 -36.81 2.85
N ASP A 456 15.09 -36.02 2.09
CA ASP A 456 15.91 -34.91 2.58
C ASP A 456 15.45 -33.52 2.07
N GLY A 457 14.32 -33.44 1.35
CA GLY A 457 13.88 -32.23 0.66
C GLY A 457 12.51 -31.72 1.08
N LEU A 458 12.24 -30.45 0.79
CA LEU A 458 10.92 -29.85 0.97
C LEU A 458 10.02 -30.21 -0.20
N GLY A 459 8.78 -30.53 0.13
CA GLY A 459 7.72 -30.68 -0.86
C GLY A 459 6.36 -30.28 -0.29
N PRO A 460 5.39 -29.98 -1.17
CA PRO A 460 4.15 -29.37 -0.76
C PRO A 460 3.19 -30.35 -0.09
N THR A 461 2.36 -29.81 0.80
CA THR A 461 1.20 -30.51 1.38
C THR A 461 -0.08 -29.84 0.89
N LEU A 462 -1.01 -30.66 0.39
CA LEU A 462 -2.38 -30.28 0.06
C LEU A 462 -3.28 -30.73 1.22
N PRO A 463 -3.69 -29.83 2.11
CA PRO A 463 -4.31 -30.20 3.39
C PRO A 463 -5.72 -30.78 3.27
N ASN A 464 -6.47 -30.35 2.26
CA ASN A 464 -7.85 -30.80 2.03
C ASN A 464 -8.07 -31.06 0.55
N PRO A 465 -7.57 -32.18 0.01
CA PRO A 465 -7.66 -32.44 -1.41
C PRO A 465 -9.10 -32.78 -1.87
N ALA A 466 -10.02 -33.11 -0.95
CA ALA A 466 -11.43 -33.36 -1.27
C ALA A 466 -12.15 -32.13 -1.86
N VAL A 467 -11.65 -30.91 -1.62
CA VAL A 467 -12.22 -29.69 -2.21
C VAL A 467 -12.22 -29.71 -3.75
N TRP A 468 -11.20 -30.36 -4.34
CA TRP A 468 -11.08 -30.58 -5.78
C TRP A 468 -12.16 -31.49 -6.34
N LEU A 469 -12.71 -32.37 -5.51
CA LEU A 469 -13.68 -33.40 -5.89
C LEU A 469 -15.11 -33.02 -5.48
N GLY A 470 -15.32 -31.77 -5.06
CA GLY A 470 -16.60 -31.29 -4.53
C GLY A 470 -17.80 -31.48 -5.48
N PRO A 471 -19.04 -31.44 -4.95
CA PRO A 471 -20.25 -31.90 -5.64
C PRO A 471 -20.72 -30.99 -6.78
N TYR A 472 -20.30 -29.71 -6.77
CA TYR A 472 -20.70 -28.73 -7.77
C TYR A 472 -19.88 -28.92 -9.05
N ARG A 473 -20.55 -29.23 -10.15
CA ARG A 473 -19.94 -29.34 -11.48
C ARG A 473 -20.36 -28.14 -12.32
N PRO A 474 -19.41 -27.36 -12.88
CA PRO A 474 -19.71 -26.31 -13.85
C PRO A 474 -20.07 -26.89 -15.24
N SER A 475 -19.99 -28.21 -15.42
CA SER A 475 -20.17 -28.90 -16.70
C SER A 475 -21.49 -28.53 -17.37
N THR A 476 -21.39 -27.69 -18.40
CA THR A 476 -22.48 -27.39 -19.33
C THR A 476 -22.25 -28.16 -20.63
N ALA A 477 -23.33 -28.45 -21.36
CA ALA A 477 -23.23 -29.04 -22.70
C ALA A 477 -22.35 -28.19 -23.66
N ARG A 478 -22.18 -26.89 -23.40
CA ARG A 478 -21.29 -26.01 -24.16
C ARG A 478 -19.83 -26.34 -23.91
N LEU A 479 -19.43 -26.48 -22.64
CA LEU A 479 -18.05 -26.82 -22.29
C LEU A 479 -17.68 -28.21 -22.81
N SER A 480 -18.56 -29.20 -22.67
CA SER A 480 -18.30 -30.56 -23.17
C SER A 480 -18.06 -30.62 -24.69
N LYS A 481 -18.70 -29.74 -25.48
CA LYS A 481 -18.49 -29.65 -26.94
C LYS A 481 -17.13 -29.11 -27.34
N LEU A 482 -16.38 -28.50 -26.42
CA LEU A 482 -15.05 -27.97 -26.69
C LEU A 482 -13.95 -29.00 -26.47
N ARG A 483 -14.27 -30.16 -25.87
CA ARG A 483 -13.31 -31.24 -25.65
C ARG A 483 -12.69 -31.66 -26.98
N ASP A 484 -11.36 -31.65 -27.04
CA ASP A 484 -10.57 -31.98 -28.23
C ASP A 484 -10.88 -31.19 -29.52
N LYS A 485 -11.64 -30.09 -29.43
CA LYS A 485 -12.05 -29.30 -30.59
C LYS A 485 -10.86 -28.76 -31.39
N HIS A 486 -9.75 -28.48 -30.72
CA HIS A 486 -8.54 -27.88 -31.28
C HIS A 486 -7.35 -28.85 -31.26
N ARG A 487 -7.62 -30.15 -31.33
CA ARG A 487 -6.58 -31.19 -31.29
C ARG A 487 -5.58 -30.99 -32.43
N GLY A 488 -4.31 -30.83 -32.07
CA GLY A 488 -3.20 -30.68 -33.01
C GLY A 488 -2.92 -29.23 -33.45
N GLU A 489 -3.80 -28.29 -33.11
CA GLU A 489 -3.56 -26.85 -33.33
C GLU A 489 -2.52 -26.30 -32.34
N THR A 490 -1.97 -25.13 -32.67
CA THR A 490 -1.12 -24.33 -31.80
C THR A 490 -1.93 -23.14 -31.28
N ALA A 491 -1.89 -22.88 -29.98
CA ALA A 491 -2.61 -21.76 -29.37
C ALA A 491 -1.68 -20.65 -28.90
N TRP A 492 -2.17 -19.41 -29.01
CA TRP A 492 -1.49 -18.20 -28.57
C TRP A 492 -2.20 -17.62 -27.34
N LEU A 493 -1.54 -17.68 -26.19
CA LEU A 493 -1.94 -17.03 -24.96
C LEU A 493 -1.44 -15.57 -25.01
N VAL A 494 -2.35 -14.61 -25.16
CA VAL A 494 -2.03 -13.19 -25.34
C VAL A 494 -2.28 -12.43 -24.03
N GLY A 495 -1.19 -12.16 -23.34
CA GLY A 495 -1.12 -11.35 -22.13
C GLY A 495 -1.38 -9.86 -22.38
N ASN A 496 -1.48 -9.11 -21.28
CA ASN A 496 -1.72 -7.68 -21.30
C ASN A 496 -0.49 -6.86 -20.88
N GLY A 497 0.70 -7.46 -20.86
CA GLY A 497 1.93 -6.82 -20.37
C GLY A 497 2.42 -5.65 -21.24
N PRO A 498 3.31 -4.79 -20.72
CA PRO A 498 3.75 -3.57 -21.40
C PRO A 498 4.59 -3.81 -22.66
N SER A 499 5.19 -4.99 -22.85
CA SER A 499 5.96 -5.34 -24.06
C SER A 499 5.11 -5.61 -25.30
N VAL A 500 3.78 -5.72 -25.17
CA VAL A 500 2.86 -6.02 -26.27
C VAL A 500 2.91 -4.92 -27.33
N ARG A 501 3.05 -5.33 -28.58
CA ARG A 501 3.08 -4.46 -29.77
C ARG A 501 1.83 -4.67 -30.61
N ILE A 502 1.24 -3.57 -31.08
CA ILE A 502 0.02 -3.62 -31.90
C ILE A 502 0.26 -4.37 -33.21
N GLU A 503 1.44 -4.22 -33.80
CA GLU A 503 1.82 -4.86 -35.06
C GLU A 503 1.89 -6.39 -34.92
N ASP A 504 2.32 -6.89 -33.77
CA ASP A 504 2.35 -8.32 -33.47
C ASP A 504 0.94 -8.87 -33.26
N LEU A 505 0.08 -8.14 -32.52
CA LEU A 505 -1.32 -8.53 -32.31
C LEU A 505 -2.06 -8.68 -33.64
N ASP A 506 -1.88 -7.72 -34.55
CA ASP A 506 -2.48 -7.73 -35.87
C ASP A 506 -2.10 -8.95 -36.72
N ARG A 507 -0.92 -9.52 -36.48
CA ARG A 507 -0.43 -10.72 -37.18
C ARG A 507 -0.98 -12.02 -36.59
N LEU A 508 -1.62 -11.96 -35.42
CA LEU A 508 -2.26 -13.11 -34.75
C LEU A 508 -3.76 -13.25 -35.09
N GLN A 509 -4.33 -12.41 -35.95
CA GLN A 509 -5.77 -12.36 -36.23
C GLN A 509 -6.39 -13.72 -36.67
N ASP A 510 -5.61 -14.57 -37.34
CA ASP A 510 -6.05 -15.87 -37.89
C ASP A 510 -5.58 -17.05 -37.04
N GLN A 511 -4.95 -16.77 -35.89
CA GLN A 511 -4.44 -17.77 -34.97
C GLN A 511 -5.47 -18.11 -33.89
N LEU A 512 -5.41 -19.34 -33.37
CA LEU A 512 -6.17 -19.74 -32.19
C LEU A 512 -5.66 -18.94 -30.97
N THR A 513 -6.43 -17.95 -30.56
CA THR A 513 -5.98 -16.96 -29.57
C THR A 513 -6.82 -16.98 -28.31
N PHE A 514 -6.14 -16.87 -27.18
CA PHE A 514 -6.71 -16.75 -25.86
C PHE A 514 -6.26 -15.43 -25.24
N CYS A 515 -7.17 -14.47 -25.14
CA CYS A 515 -6.91 -13.17 -24.52
C CYS A 515 -7.47 -13.15 -23.09
N PHE A 516 -6.98 -12.23 -22.26
CA PHE A 516 -7.33 -12.20 -20.84
C PHE A 516 -7.98 -10.90 -20.42
N ASN A 517 -8.95 -11.03 -19.51
CA ASN A 517 -9.54 -9.90 -18.77
C ASN A 517 -10.03 -8.80 -19.72
N ARG A 518 -9.52 -7.57 -19.59
CA ARG A 518 -9.98 -6.39 -20.34
C ARG A 518 -9.22 -6.16 -21.65
N PHE A 519 -8.81 -7.24 -22.34
CA PHE A 519 -8.13 -7.13 -23.64
C PHE A 519 -8.97 -6.36 -24.68
N HIS A 520 -10.31 -6.41 -24.56
CA HIS A 520 -11.24 -5.69 -25.44
C HIS A 520 -11.00 -4.19 -25.55
N LEU A 521 -10.40 -3.57 -24.53
CA LEU A 521 -10.02 -2.15 -24.57
C LEU A 521 -8.96 -1.84 -25.65
N ALA A 522 -8.29 -2.86 -26.20
CA ALA A 522 -7.36 -2.71 -27.31
C ALA A 522 -8.03 -2.83 -28.70
N HIS A 523 -9.32 -3.19 -28.78
CA HIS A 523 -10.00 -3.50 -30.05
C HIS A 523 -10.01 -2.35 -31.06
N ASP A 524 -9.94 -1.09 -30.60
CA ASP A 524 -9.87 0.09 -31.48
C ASP A 524 -8.45 0.31 -32.06
N LYS A 525 -7.44 -0.37 -31.52
CA LYS A 525 -6.03 -0.23 -31.89
C LYS A 525 -5.50 -1.41 -32.68
N THR A 526 -6.12 -2.58 -32.57
CA THR A 526 -5.70 -3.81 -33.27
C THR A 526 -6.86 -4.49 -33.99
N ARG A 527 -6.54 -5.21 -35.06
CA ARG A 527 -7.45 -6.10 -35.78
C ARG A 527 -7.70 -7.42 -35.07
N LEU A 528 -6.86 -7.80 -34.09
CA LEU A 528 -7.03 -9.05 -33.35
C LEU A 528 -8.39 -9.09 -32.65
N ARG A 529 -9.13 -10.18 -32.85
CA ARG A 529 -10.33 -10.53 -32.10
C ARG A 529 -10.13 -11.92 -31.54
N ALA A 530 -10.14 -12.04 -30.22
CA ALA A 530 -9.79 -13.28 -29.55
C ALA A 530 -10.76 -14.41 -29.93
N THR A 531 -10.24 -15.61 -30.20
CA THR A 531 -11.09 -16.81 -30.30
C THR A 531 -11.77 -17.07 -28.96
N TYR A 532 -11.00 -16.95 -27.89
CA TYR A 532 -11.41 -17.17 -26.52
C TYR A 532 -10.95 -16.04 -25.61
N THR A 533 -11.80 -15.63 -24.68
CA THR A 533 -11.43 -14.71 -23.59
C THR A 533 -11.62 -15.42 -22.26
N ALA A 534 -10.69 -15.28 -21.31
CA ALA A 534 -10.92 -15.73 -19.93
C ALA A 534 -10.67 -14.62 -18.93
N THR A 535 -11.39 -14.71 -17.83
CA THR A 535 -11.10 -13.99 -16.59
C THR A 535 -11.28 -14.94 -15.41
N GLY A 536 -10.29 -15.00 -14.52
CA GLY A 536 -10.30 -15.85 -13.32
C GLY A 536 -9.87 -15.12 -12.05
N ASP A 537 -9.60 -13.82 -12.17
CA ASP A 537 -9.30 -12.96 -11.04
C ASP A 537 -10.61 -12.44 -10.44
N LYS A 538 -10.85 -12.75 -9.16
CA LYS A 538 -12.08 -12.38 -8.46
C LYS A 538 -12.33 -10.87 -8.51
N GLN A 539 -11.30 -10.07 -8.27
CA GLN A 539 -11.43 -8.62 -8.24
C GLN A 539 -11.73 -8.06 -9.63
N MET A 540 -11.11 -8.62 -10.68
CA MET A 540 -11.38 -8.27 -12.07
C MET A 540 -12.83 -8.59 -12.46
N ILE A 541 -13.34 -9.74 -12.03
CA ILE A 541 -14.73 -10.15 -12.28
C ILE A 541 -15.70 -9.22 -11.55
N GLU A 542 -15.44 -8.91 -10.28
CA GLU A 542 -16.29 -7.97 -9.51
C GLU A 542 -16.26 -6.55 -10.08
N ASP A 543 -15.09 -6.07 -10.51
CA ASP A 543 -14.94 -4.70 -10.99
C ASP A 543 -15.44 -4.52 -12.43
N PHE A 544 -15.24 -5.52 -13.30
CA PHE A 544 -15.35 -5.41 -14.76
C PHE A 544 -15.96 -6.63 -15.46
N GLY A 545 -16.43 -7.64 -14.73
CA GLY A 545 -16.91 -8.90 -15.31
C GLY A 545 -18.03 -8.72 -16.34
N GLN A 546 -18.99 -7.83 -16.08
CA GLN A 546 -20.07 -7.53 -17.02
C GLN A 546 -19.52 -6.94 -18.33
N GLN A 547 -18.62 -5.96 -18.23
CA GLN A 547 -17.96 -5.37 -19.40
C GLN A 547 -17.19 -6.42 -20.22
N ILE A 548 -16.47 -7.33 -19.54
CA ILE A 548 -15.72 -8.40 -20.21
C ILE A 548 -16.67 -9.32 -20.99
N VAL A 549 -17.82 -9.69 -20.41
CA VAL A 549 -18.80 -10.54 -21.09
C VAL A 549 -19.42 -9.83 -22.29
N ASP A 550 -19.74 -8.55 -22.16
CA ASP A 550 -20.43 -7.79 -23.20
C ASP A 550 -19.53 -7.39 -24.37
N GLU A 551 -18.25 -7.06 -24.12
CA GLU A 551 -17.38 -6.37 -25.09
C GLU A 551 -16.25 -7.23 -25.66
N SER A 552 -15.89 -8.36 -25.03
CA SER A 552 -14.71 -9.14 -25.47
C SER A 552 -14.89 -9.88 -26.78
N GLY A 553 -16.13 -10.21 -27.15
CA GLY A 553 -16.40 -11.08 -28.28
C GLY A 553 -15.83 -12.49 -28.10
N GLY A 554 -15.98 -13.32 -29.14
CA GLY A 554 -15.57 -14.73 -29.08
C GLY A 554 -16.35 -15.53 -28.03
N THR A 555 -15.76 -16.61 -27.52
CA THR A 555 -16.32 -17.35 -26.38
C THR A 555 -15.64 -16.90 -25.09
N VAL A 556 -16.43 -16.40 -24.14
CA VAL A 556 -15.95 -15.87 -22.86
C VAL A 556 -16.07 -16.94 -21.76
N PHE A 557 -14.97 -17.17 -21.04
CA PHE A 557 -14.90 -18.01 -19.86
C PHE A 557 -14.74 -17.16 -18.60
N VAL A 558 -15.58 -17.42 -17.61
CA VAL A 558 -15.50 -16.75 -16.30
C VAL A 558 -15.25 -17.80 -15.23
N ALA A 559 -14.03 -17.82 -14.70
CA ALA A 559 -13.62 -18.75 -13.65
C ALA A 559 -13.85 -18.13 -12.27
N HIS A 560 -14.77 -18.72 -11.51
CA HIS A 560 -15.17 -18.20 -10.21
C HIS A 560 -15.65 -19.35 -9.31
N GLU A 561 -15.56 -19.21 -7.99
CA GLU A 561 -15.92 -20.26 -7.02
C GLU A 561 -17.40 -20.68 -7.15
N HIS A 562 -18.25 -19.71 -7.46
CA HIS A 562 -19.68 -19.86 -7.72
C HIS A 562 -20.02 -19.20 -9.06
N ALA A 563 -21.16 -19.57 -9.66
CA ALA A 563 -21.64 -18.87 -10.84
C ALA A 563 -21.81 -17.37 -10.51
N PRO A 564 -21.07 -16.47 -11.16
CA PRO A 564 -21.16 -15.05 -10.88
C PRO A 564 -22.48 -14.48 -11.42
N ASP A 565 -22.99 -13.43 -10.77
CA ASP A 565 -24.20 -12.72 -11.19
C ASP A 565 -23.88 -11.79 -12.37
N LEU A 566 -23.69 -12.38 -13.55
CA LEU A 566 -23.40 -11.69 -14.81
C LEU A 566 -24.50 -12.03 -15.82
N LEU A 567 -24.85 -11.05 -16.64
CA LEU A 567 -25.76 -11.23 -17.77
C LEU A 567 -24.97 -11.48 -19.06
N GLY A 568 -25.60 -12.13 -20.03
CA GLY A 568 -25.02 -12.33 -21.36
C GLY A 568 -24.47 -13.73 -21.60
N ASP A 569 -23.69 -13.88 -22.67
CA ASP A 569 -23.24 -15.18 -23.16
C ASP A 569 -21.82 -15.52 -22.69
N TYR A 570 -21.71 -16.32 -21.62
CA TYR A 570 -20.43 -16.83 -21.11
C TYR A 570 -20.51 -18.29 -20.67
N ILE A 571 -19.33 -18.89 -20.42
CA ILE A 571 -19.19 -20.22 -19.83
C ILE A 571 -18.56 -20.05 -18.45
N TRP A 572 -19.32 -20.38 -17.41
CA TRP A 572 -18.79 -20.43 -16.05
C TRP A 572 -17.89 -21.65 -15.85
N LEU A 573 -16.74 -21.43 -15.21
CA LEU A 573 -15.83 -22.48 -14.75
C LEU A 573 -15.76 -22.41 -13.23
N ARG A 574 -15.97 -23.55 -12.57
CA ARG A 574 -15.80 -23.65 -11.13
C ARG A 574 -14.32 -23.57 -10.81
N GLN A 575 -13.94 -22.48 -10.18
CA GLN A 575 -12.59 -22.27 -9.68
C GLN A 575 -12.50 -22.71 -8.22
N VAL A 576 -11.41 -23.36 -7.82
CA VAL A 576 -11.13 -23.64 -6.40
C VAL A 576 -9.74 -23.14 -6.07
N ASN A 577 -9.68 -22.30 -5.03
CA ASN A 577 -8.41 -21.84 -4.48
C ASN A 577 -7.76 -22.95 -3.66
N THR A 578 -6.72 -23.57 -4.21
CA THR A 578 -5.89 -24.52 -3.46
C THR A 578 -4.43 -24.14 -3.53
N PHE A 579 -3.73 -24.39 -2.43
CA PHE A 579 -2.29 -24.24 -2.37
C PHE A 579 -1.64 -25.59 -1.97
N PRO A 580 -0.61 -26.06 -2.70
CA PRO A 580 -0.10 -25.51 -3.96
C PRO A 580 -1.15 -25.55 -5.09
N PRO A 581 -1.00 -24.73 -6.15
CA PRO A 581 -1.88 -24.81 -7.31
C PRO A 581 -1.61 -26.11 -8.09
N LEU A 582 -2.68 -26.76 -8.55
CA LEU A 582 -2.59 -27.97 -9.37
C LEU A 582 -3.16 -27.68 -10.78
N PHE A 583 -2.62 -28.36 -11.78
CA PHE A 583 -3.09 -28.33 -13.15
C PHE A 583 -4.29 -29.28 -13.31
N SER A 584 -5.46 -28.74 -13.62
CA SER A 584 -6.64 -29.54 -13.92
C SER A 584 -6.61 -30.07 -15.35
N LYS A 585 -6.72 -31.40 -15.50
CA LYS A 585 -7.02 -32.05 -16.78
C LYS A 585 -8.53 -32.18 -17.03
N VAL A 586 -9.34 -31.79 -16.04
CA VAL A 586 -10.81 -31.93 -16.02
C VAL A 586 -11.48 -30.60 -15.68
N PRO A 587 -11.28 -29.53 -16.48
CA PRO A 587 -11.86 -28.21 -16.25
C PRO A 587 -13.39 -28.17 -16.26
N ASP A 588 -14.04 -29.23 -16.76
CA ASP A 588 -15.49 -29.45 -16.65
C ASP A 588 -15.94 -29.87 -15.25
N LEU A 589 -15.01 -30.17 -14.35
CA LEU A 589 -15.24 -30.34 -12.92
C LEU A 589 -14.73 -29.15 -12.10
N VAL A 590 -13.46 -28.78 -12.33
CA VAL A 590 -12.78 -27.77 -11.53
C VAL A 590 -11.54 -27.24 -12.26
N VAL A 591 -11.23 -25.96 -12.06
CA VAL A 591 -9.94 -25.36 -12.41
C VAL A 591 -9.29 -24.76 -11.16
N SER A 592 -7.96 -24.74 -11.14
CA SER A 592 -7.21 -23.92 -10.17
C SER A 592 -6.83 -22.59 -10.82
N PRO A 593 -6.91 -21.46 -10.11
CA PRO A 593 -6.47 -20.18 -10.64
C PRO A 593 -4.96 -20.06 -10.76
N GLY A 594 -4.19 -20.73 -9.89
CA GLY A 594 -2.73 -20.56 -9.85
C GLY A 594 -2.25 -19.11 -9.70
N GLY A 595 -3.09 -18.21 -9.16
CA GLY A 595 -2.83 -16.77 -9.09
C GLY A 595 -2.81 -16.05 -10.44
N SER A 596 -3.23 -16.68 -11.55
CA SER A 596 -3.13 -16.12 -12.90
C SER A 596 -4.21 -16.65 -13.83
N THR A 597 -4.97 -15.75 -14.47
CA THR A 597 -5.97 -16.11 -15.49
C THR A 597 -5.38 -16.93 -16.65
N PRO A 598 -4.17 -16.64 -17.16
CA PRO A 598 -3.48 -17.51 -18.11
C PRO A 598 -3.38 -18.99 -17.69
N PHE A 599 -3.20 -19.29 -16.41
CA PHE A 599 -3.13 -20.69 -15.95
C PHE A 599 -4.48 -21.41 -16.09
N VAL A 600 -5.59 -20.70 -15.89
CA VAL A 600 -6.94 -21.21 -16.17
C VAL A 600 -7.09 -21.54 -17.66
N ALA A 601 -6.62 -20.65 -18.53
CA ALA A 601 -6.67 -20.86 -19.97
C ALA A 601 -5.81 -22.04 -20.45
N MET A 602 -4.64 -22.27 -19.85
CA MET A 602 -3.81 -23.44 -20.16
C MET A 602 -4.55 -24.76 -19.87
N GLN A 603 -5.31 -24.83 -18.78
CA GLN A 603 -6.13 -26.00 -18.42
C GLN A 603 -7.28 -26.20 -19.42
N LEU A 604 -7.91 -25.12 -19.90
CA LEU A 604 -8.94 -25.16 -20.94
C LEU A 604 -8.36 -25.61 -22.29
N LEU A 605 -7.23 -25.04 -22.73
CA LEU A 605 -6.57 -25.41 -23.98
C LEU A 605 -6.14 -26.88 -23.96
N TYR A 606 -5.61 -27.36 -22.83
CA TYR A 606 -5.30 -28.77 -22.64
C TYR A 606 -6.54 -29.66 -22.86
N PHE A 607 -7.67 -29.29 -22.27
CA PHE A 607 -8.95 -29.98 -22.45
C PHE A 607 -9.50 -29.90 -23.87
N MET A 608 -9.22 -28.80 -24.58
CA MET A 608 -9.54 -28.62 -26.00
C MET A 608 -8.61 -29.39 -26.94
N GLY A 609 -7.65 -30.16 -26.41
CA GLY A 609 -6.73 -31.01 -27.20
C GLY A 609 -5.45 -30.32 -27.65
N VAL A 610 -5.21 -29.07 -27.25
CA VAL A 610 -4.02 -28.31 -27.59
C VAL A 610 -2.86 -28.74 -26.68
N ARG A 611 -1.67 -28.92 -27.26
CA ARG A 611 -0.43 -29.24 -26.52
C ARG A 611 0.73 -28.29 -26.84
N LYS A 612 0.57 -27.36 -27.78
CA LYS A 612 1.59 -26.39 -28.19
C LYS A 612 1.07 -25.00 -27.89
N PHE A 613 1.70 -24.32 -26.94
CA PHE A 613 1.30 -22.99 -26.50
C PHE A 613 2.44 -21.99 -26.75
N TYR A 614 2.11 -20.88 -27.39
CA TYR A 614 2.93 -19.68 -27.39
C TYR A 614 2.36 -18.65 -26.43
N PHE A 615 3.19 -18.14 -25.53
CA PHE A 615 2.80 -17.13 -24.56
C PHE A 615 3.47 -15.79 -24.91
N TYR A 616 2.64 -14.82 -25.29
CA TYR A 616 3.05 -13.48 -25.69
C TYR A 616 2.51 -12.43 -24.72
N GLY A 617 3.25 -11.37 -24.43
CA GLY A 617 2.81 -10.26 -23.58
C GLY A 617 2.78 -10.55 -22.08
N ALA A 618 3.67 -11.43 -21.61
CA ALA A 618 3.81 -11.82 -20.20
C ALA A 618 5.17 -11.38 -19.63
N ASP A 619 5.30 -10.08 -19.36
CA ASP A 619 6.57 -9.47 -18.96
C ASP A 619 7.11 -9.90 -17.60
N PHE A 620 6.25 -10.28 -16.64
CA PHE A 620 6.64 -10.67 -15.28
C PHE A 620 7.45 -9.61 -14.51
N SER A 621 7.37 -8.35 -14.93
CA SER A 621 7.89 -7.18 -14.22
C SER A 621 6.72 -6.30 -13.80
N PHE A 622 6.44 -6.22 -12.49
CA PHE A 622 5.33 -5.41 -11.98
C PHE A 622 5.84 -4.29 -11.09
N ARG A 623 5.40 -3.06 -11.37
CA ARG A 623 5.70 -1.87 -10.58
C ARG A 623 4.42 -1.28 -10.04
N PHE A 624 4.35 -1.05 -8.73
CA PHE A 624 3.19 -0.43 -8.12
C PHE A 624 3.56 0.31 -6.84
N GLY A 625 2.80 1.37 -6.55
CA GLY A 625 2.83 2.02 -5.25
C GLY A 625 1.94 1.28 -4.25
N LYS A 626 2.19 1.50 -2.96
CA LYS A 626 1.28 1.05 -1.90
C LYS A 626 0.00 1.88 -1.94
N SER A 627 -1.15 1.21 -1.92
CA SER A 627 -2.45 1.87 -1.77
C SER A 627 -2.54 2.55 -0.40
N GLN A 628 -3.29 3.65 -0.29
CA GLN A 628 -3.60 4.27 1.00
C GLN A 628 -4.34 3.25 1.89
N ILE A 629 -3.86 3.09 3.13
CA ILE A 629 -4.35 2.10 4.09
C ILE A 629 -5.81 2.41 4.44
N GLY A 630 -6.73 1.49 4.11
CA GLY A 630 -8.14 1.62 4.48
C GLY A 630 -9.06 0.54 3.90
N ALA A 631 -9.54 -0.34 4.78
CA ALA A 631 -10.69 -1.25 4.66
C ALA A 631 -10.61 -2.55 3.82
N ASP A 632 -9.80 -2.70 2.78
CA ASP A 632 -9.72 -3.97 2.02
C ASP A 632 -8.29 -4.51 1.91
N ALA A 633 -7.98 -5.58 2.66
CA ALA A 633 -6.66 -6.21 2.70
C ALA A 633 -6.23 -6.80 1.34
N PHE A 634 -7.17 -7.00 0.41
CA PHE A 634 -6.90 -7.55 -0.92
C PHE A 634 -6.54 -6.46 -1.94
N ARG A 635 -6.94 -5.19 -1.73
CA ARG A 635 -6.76 -4.07 -2.67
C ARG A 635 -5.61 -3.16 -2.21
N SER A 636 -4.40 -3.70 -2.19
CA SER A 636 -3.25 -3.08 -1.52
C SER A 636 -2.29 -2.30 -2.45
N ALA A 637 -2.49 -2.35 -3.77
CA ALA A 637 -1.62 -1.68 -4.73
C ALA A 637 -2.37 -0.71 -5.65
N THR A 638 -1.68 0.35 -6.06
CA THR A 638 -2.12 1.32 -7.08
C THR A 638 -1.00 1.58 -8.07
N GLY A 639 -1.33 1.96 -9.30
CA GLY A 639 -0.34 2.34 -10.31
C GLY A 639 -0.71 1.86 -11.70
N GLU A 640 -0.15 2.53 -12.69
CA GLU A 640 -0.26 2.24 -14.12
C GLU A 640 1.10 1.78 -14.67
N GLY A 641 1.15 1.37 -15.94
CA GLY A 641 2.39 0.95 -16.60
C GLY A 641 2.72 -0.54 -16.51
N ASN A 642 1.87 -1.33 -15.84
CA ASN A 642 1.93 -2.81 -15.87
C ASN A 642 1.21 -3.43 -17.07
N HIS A 643 0.56 -2.60 -17.89
CA HIS A 643 -0.19 -3.04 -19.06
C HIS A 643 0.07 -2.12 -20.25
N PHE A 644 0.06 -2.66 -21.48
CA PHE A 644 0.13 -1.84 -22.70
C PHE A 644 -1.18 -1.05 -22.95
N ILE A 645 -2.27 -1.50 -22.33
CA ILE A 645 -3.58 -0.85 -22.37
C ILE A 645 -3.59 0.29 -21.35
N ALA A 646 -3.85 1.51 -21.82
CA ALA A 646 -3.97 2.68 -20.95
C ALA A 646 -5.22 2.59 -20.06
N ASN A 647 -5.10 3.07 -18.81
CA ASN A 647 -6.20 3.08 -17.84
C ASN A 647 -6.84 1.70 -17.60
N TYR A 648 -6.04 0.64 -17.72
CA TYR A 648 -6.51 -0.75 -17.66
C TYR A 648 -7.20 -1.08 -16.33
N ARG A 649 -6.78 -0.47 -15.21
CA ARG A 649 -7.46 -0.58 -13.91
C ARG A 649 -8.37 0.60 -13.59
N SER A 650 -8.44 1.60 -14.47
CA SER A 650 -9.27 2.80 -14.32
C SER A 650 -9.09 3.47 -12.94
N ASN A 651 -7.82 3.59 -12.51
CA ASN A 651 -7.40 4.10 -11.19
C ASN A 651 -7.93 3.32 -9.97
N ARG A 652 -8.53 2.14 -10.15
CA ARG A 652 -8.95 1.30 -9.02
C ARG A 652 -7.74 0.60 -8.40
N PRO A 653 -7.68 0.49 -7.06
CA PRO A 653 -6.65 -0.32 -6.41
C PRO A 653 -6.80 -1.78 -6.80
N TRP A 654 -5.72 -2.56 -6.68
CA TRP A 654 -5.66 -3.94 -7.15
C TRP A 654 -4.75 -4.81 -6.27
N CYS A 655 -4.91 -6.13 -6.39
CA CYS A 655 -4.11 -7.11 -5.66
C CYS A 655 -2.81 -7.42 -6.43
N PRO A 656 -1.62 -7.20 -5.83
CA PRO A 656 -0.36 -7.65 -6.42
C PRO A 656 -0.36 -9.13 -6.81
N PRO A 657 0.31 -9.52 -7.91
CA PRO A 657 0.39 -10.92 -8.28
C PRO A 657 1.23 -11.70 -7.27
N SER A 658 0.77 -12.89 -6.88
CA SER A 658 1.57 -13.83 -6.11
C SER A 658 2.51 -14.59 -7.06
N LEU A 659 3.72 -14.09 -7.28
CA LEU A 659 4.68 -14.77 -8.17
C LEU A 659 4.99 -16.20 -7.73
N ARG A 660 4.90 -16.47 -6.43
CA ARG A 660 5.01 -17.83 -5.90
C ARG A 660 3.96 -18.76 -6.50
N ASP A 661 2.70 -18.35 -6.41
CA ASP A 661 1.59 -19.18 -6.87
C ASP A 661 1.60 -19.28 -8.39
N ILE A 662 1.90 -18.18 -9.08
CA ILE A 662 1.99 -18.15 -10.54
C ILE A 662 3.15 -19.02 -11.04
N GLY A 663 4.33 -18.92 -10.41
CA GLY A 663 5.49 -19.72 -10.76
C GLY A 663 5.23 -21.22 -10.54
N ALA A 664 4.67 -21.60 -9.39
CA ALA A 664 4.30 -22.98 -9.12
C ALA A 664 3.26 -23.52 -10.12
N ALA A 665 2.25 -22.70 -10.45
CA ALA A 665 1.23 -23.05 -11.41
C ALA A 665 1.82 -23.24 -12.83
N PHE A 666 2.61 -22.29 -13.29
CA PHE A 666 3.23 -22.36 -14.62
C PHE A 666 4.23 -23.51 -14.74
N LEU A 667 4.93 -23.85 -13.66
CA LEU A 667 5.75 -25.07 -13.60
C LEU A 667 4.88 -26.30 -13.83
N ALA A 668 3.75 -26.37 -13.12
CA ALA A 668 2.84 -27.50 -13.25
C ALA A 668 2.31 -27.64 -14.69
N ALA A 669 1.91 -26.53 -15.31
CA ALA A 669 1.50 -26.51 -16.71
C ALA A 669 2.62 -26.99 -17.65
N ARG A 670 3.85 -26.47 -17.49
CA ARG A 670 5.00 -26.85 -18.32
C ARG A 670 5.25 -28.35 -18.26
N LEU A 671 5.40 -28.89 -17.05
CA LEU A 671 5.73 -30.30 -16.85
C LEU A 671 4.61 -31.23 -17.37
N VAL A 672 3.34 -30.87 -17.17
CA VAL A 672 2.21 -31.64 -17.72
C VAL A 672 2.20 -31.63 -19.25
N ILE A 673 2.46 -30.47 -19.86
CA ILE A 673 2.43 -30.32 -21.32
C ILE A 673 3.63 -31.02 -21.98
N GLU A 674 4.83 -30.85 -21.44
CA GLU A 674 6.04 -31.50 -21.94
C GLU A 674 5.97 -33.03 -21.79
N ALA A 675 5.39 -33.52 -20.69
CA ALA A 675 5.17 -34.96 -20.49
C ALA A 675 4.29 -35.61 -21.57
N GLU A 676 3.47 -34.82 -22.26
CA GLU A 676 2.60 -35.26 -23.36
C GLU A 676 3.14 -34.87 -24.74
N GLY A 677 4.44 -34.55 -24.83
CA GLY A 677 5.12 -34.21 -26.09
C GLY A 677 4.79 -32.81 -26.63
N GLY A 678 4.17 -31.97 -25.79
CA GLY A 678 3.86 -30.58 -26.11
C GLY A 678 4.96 -29.60 -25.71
N PHE A 679 4.65 -28.31 -25.79
CA PHE A 679 5.49 -27.24 -25.23
C PHE A 679 4.65 -26.04 -24.77
N ILE A 680 5.22 -25.27 -23.83
CA ILE A 680 4.82 -23.90 -23.55
C ILE A 680 6.07 -23.05 -23.76
N ARG A 681 6.01 -22.09 -24.70
CA ARG A 681 7.14 -21.23 -25.04
C ARG A 681 6.80 -19.77 -24.81
N ASN A 682 7.75 -19.04 -24.25
CA ASN A 682 7.65 -17.59 -24.09
C ASN A 682 8.15 -16.90 -25.36
N VAL A 683 7.28 -16.15 -26.03
CA VAL A 683 7.60 -15.35 -27.23
C VAL A 683 7.45 -13.85 -27.00
N THR A 684 7.32 -13.46 -25.72
CA THR A 684 7.27 -12.05 -25.30
C THR A 684 8.60 -11.36 -25.61
N HIS A 685 8.55 -10.12 -26.10
CA HIS A 685 9.76 -9.31 -26.30
C HIS A 685 10.34 -8.90 -24.95
N GLY A 686 11.43 -9.54 -24.53
CA GLY A 686 12.05 -9.29 -23.21
C GLY A 686 11.21 -9.84 -22.06
N GLY A 687 11.17 -9.12 -20.94
CA GLY A 687 10.53 -9.59 -19.70
C GLY A 687 11.33 -10.65 -18.95
N LEU A 688 10.77 -11.12 -17.84
CA LEU A 688 11.43 -11.96 -16.83
C LEU A 688 10.77 -13.35 -16.68
N LEU A 689 9.87 -13.71 -17.59
CA LEU A 689 9.20 -15.02 -17.59
C LEU A 689 10.12 -16.10 -18.17
N GLU A 690 11.01 -16.64 -17.34
CA GLU A 690 12.01 -17.65 -17.76
C GLU A 690 11.64 -19.08 -17.40
N ILE A 691 10.44 -19.29 -16.82
CA ILE A 691 9.94 -20.64 -16.53
C ILE A 691 9.65 -21.44 -17.82
N PHE A 692 9.37 -20.76 -18.92
CA PHE A 692 9.14 -21.33 -20.25
C PHE A 692 10.34 -21.01 -21.13
N GLU A 693 10.72 -21.96 -21.98
CA GLU A 693 11.79 -21.73 -22.97
C GLU A 693 11.39 -20.56 -23.89
N ARG A 694 12.34 -19.65 -24.14
CA ARG A 694 12.12 -18.48 -24.97
C ARG A 694 12.34 -18.80 -26.45
N GLU A 695 11.40 -18.39 -27.29
CA GLU A 695 11.51 -18.46 -28.76
C GLU A 695 11.28 -17.08 -29.37
N ASP A 696 11.91 -16.81 -30.51
CA ASP A 696 11.68 -15.60 -31.29
C ASP A 696 10.22 -15.56 -31.82
N PHE A 697 9.59 -14.39 -31.76
CA PHE A 697 8.19 -14.23 -32.15
C PHE A 697 7.95 -14.54 -33.63
N ASP A 698 8.83 -14.08 -34.52
CA ASP A 698 8.66 -14.29 -35.97
C ASP A 698 8.84 -15.76 -36.33
N ARG A 699 9.82 -16.43 -35.68
CA ARG A 699 10.02 -17.86 -35.82
C ARG A 699 8.83 -18.66 -35.32
N ALA A 700 8.27 -18.29 -34.16
CA ALA A 700 7.10 -18.94 -33.59
C ALA A 700 5.88 -18.81 -34.51
N LEU A 701 5.64 -17.61 -35.06
CA LEU A 701 4.54 -17.36 -35.98
C LEU A 701 4.68 -18.12 -37.31
N ALA A 702 5.91 -18.31 -37.79
CA ALA A 702 6.15 -19.11 -39.00
C ALA A 702 5.91 -20.62 -38.78
N ASN A 703 5.97 -21.08 -37.52
CA ASN A 703 5.80 -22.48 -37.12
C ASN A 703 4.39 -22.82 -36.63
N SER A 704 3.55 -21.81 -36.37
CA SER A 704 2.21 -21.96 -35.76
C SER A 704 1.12 -22.34 -36.74
#